data_AF-A0A9Q1C6B6-F1
#
_entry.id   AF-A0A9Q1C6B6-F1
#
_cell.length_a   1.000
_cell.length_b   1.000
_cell.length_c   1.000
_cell.angle_alpha   90.00
_cell.angle_beta   90.00
_cell.angle_gamma   90.00
#
_symmetry.space_group_name_H-M   'P 1'
#
loop_
_entity.id
_entity.type
_entity.pdbx_description
1 polymer ?
#
loop_
_entity_poly.entity_id
_entity_poly.type
_entity_poly.pdbx_seq_one_letter_code
_entity_poly.pdbx_strand_id
1 'polypeptide(L)'
;MASGIVKDIDEKFCQCSICLDQFKEPKLLPCLHRFCKNCLAEVIQQNRGIVSCPVCREECIVPEQGLEGFKTDFYMKNIIEYIQLQTTLDDEHMQECYGCSKTLRVSAYCFKCNDFLCEACHQFHVTSKITKDHRQHTLAVEDVASKRLTLDKLASLKEAPRCYTHSEKLSELCCKTCSNTPICMACTYGNHEGHDFREVTALANEERRKLGDELAELLSHEDKIMKMPEKLKNLEDQIETIVSEKQKVVLSEHTDKKHKIEEKLQKVETNYKLSKDKEEGELNKEISLLRREMEGELQKVREKYNKLCDEKKQQISRASQFTKQEHDDQVLKLREKLSILNAGYKEATESLRTQQQGNIQKAQTIGNQFESMIKRFENLKATTTTLLESMNDWTVLQCIPDILSAKKPLMEELKKETPELKTLTDIKMERLPNISLSNRVSVTTQSVMTIEGISCKTWDVCDITATQNGYIVVTGNAGVTGSHITVIDTKGKVVQEMRQLTTNYKNPDCFCDFLSGSKFVTACDPRELGIYDTNGMQHTKVNVSAVTPEWPPERGVTCVASDIKKDLIFLGNYQCRHLYAFNGLFKLCHKLILPKPLKGCHDVAVFERNLVVCDIIGRMAIAMNMESEMVREFKQPAGDLITWGPIQACADSNGFVYILWCNDPIGYSGDRVITQNRLDVNHVLAVIPVDKDAFSLTTIDSLHEERLLVATLTTGKIYCYNLVTLLFIILPVQKSKV
;
A
#
# COMPACT_ATOMS: atom_id res chain seq x y z
N MET A 1 0.53 34.79 53.99
CA MET A 1 0.68 33.35 54.28
C MET A 1 1.88 32.79 53.51
N ALA A 2 3.09 33.30 53.76
CA ALA A 2 4.26 33.10 52.89
C ALA A 2 5.36 32.23 53.54
N SER A 3 4.97 31.12 54.19
CA SER A 3 5.90 30.23 54.92
C SER A 3 5.75 28.75 54.55
N GLY A 4 4.97 28.41 53.51
CA GLY A 4 4.60 27.02 53.22
C GLY A 4 5.56 26.22 52.34
N ILE A 5 6.11 26.81 51.27
CA ILE A 5 6.45 26.02 50.07
C ILE A 5 7.84 25.37 50.10
N VAL A 6 8.78 25.84 50.94
CA VAL A 6 10.11 25.20 51.00
C VAL A 6 10.08 23.82 51.69
N LYS A 7 8.99 23.49 52.41
CA LYS A 7 8.76 22.14 52.92
C LYS A 7 8.24 21.16 51.86
N ASP A 8 7.84 21.66 50.68
CA ASP A 8 7.22 20.89 49.60
C ASP A 8 8.01 20.97 48.28
N ILE A 9 9.28 21.42 48.30
CA ILE A 9 10.18 21.16 47.16
C ILE A 9 10.40 19.64 47.18
N ASP A 10 9.71 18.93 46.29
CA ASP A 10 9.90 17.49 46.10
C ASP A 10 11.41 17.22 46.02
N GLU A 11 11.95 16.34 46.87
CA GLU A 11 13.38 16.02 46.89
C GLU A 11 13.88 15.62 45.49
N LYS A 12 12.98 15.10 44.64
CA LYS A 12 13.20 14.78 43.23
C LYS A 12 13.50 15.99 42.34
N PHE A 13 13.03 17.20 42.69
CA PHE A 13 13.26 18.42 41.92
C PHE A 13 14.72 18.91 41.97
N CYS A 14 15.45 18.53 43.03
CA CYS A 14 16.87 18.86 43.22
C CYS A 14 17.83 17.72 42.84
N GLN A 15 17.31 16.63 42.27
CA GLN A 15 18.08 15.43 41.93
C GLN A 15 18.36 15.34 40.43
N CYS A 16 19.58 14.90 40.10
CA CYS A 16 19.94 14.59 38.73
C CYS A 16 19.40 13.22 38.31
N SER A 17 18.70 13.14 37.18
CA SER A 17 18.15 11.88 36.67
C SER A 17 19.17 10.88 36.14
N ILE A 18 20.46 11.26 36.05
CA ILE A 18 21.56 10.36 35.65
C ILE A 18 22.20 9.71 36.88
N CYS A 19 22.72 10.51 37.81
CA CYS A 19 23.40 9.98 39.01
C CYS A 19 22.46 9.73 40.19
N LEU A 20 21.19 10.16 40.10
CA LEU A 20 20.17 10.05 41.15
C LEU A 20 20.58 10.72 42.47
N ASP A 21 21.51 11.66 42.41
CA ASP A 21 22.07 12.43 43.54
C ASP A 21 21.72 13.92 43.34
N GLN A 22 21.88 14.73 44.39
CA GLN A 22 21.71 16.18 44.31
C GLN A 22 22.62 16.79 43.22
N PHE A 23 22.14 17.83 42.52
CA PHE A 23 22.92 18.39 41.42
C PHE A 23 24.28 18.95 41.87
N LYS A 24 25.34 18.51 41.20
CA LYS A 24 26.70 19.05 41.32
C LYS A 24 27.00 19.84 40.06
N GLU A 25 27.12 21.16 40.20
CA GLU A 25 27.23 22.12 39.09
C GLU A 25 26.13 21.89 38.02
N PRO A 26 24.86 22.19 38.32
CA PRO A 26 23.75 21.93 37.41
C PRO A 26 23.91 22.71 36.09
N LYS A 27 23.96 21.99 34.97
CA LYS A 27 23.93 22.53 33.61
C LYS A 27 22.54 22.38 33.01
N LEU A 28 22.09 23.39 32.27
CA LEU A 28 20.80 23.42 31.57
C LEU A 28 20.95 23.06 30.10
N LEU A 29 20.10 22.15 29.63
CA LEU A 29 19.84 21.98 28.20
C LEU A 29 18.81 23.02 27.70
N PRO A 30 18.70 23.25 26.38
CA PRO A 30 17.67 24.15 25.80
C PRO A 30 16.22 23.76 26.15
N CYS A 31 15.97 22.48 26.47
CA CYS A 31 14.67 22.02 26.98
C CYS A 31 14.46 22.27 28.48
N LEU A 32 15.36 23.04 29.12
CA LEU A 32 15.43 23.37 30.55
C LEU A 32 15.60 22.19 31.51
N HIS A 33 15.89 20.99 31.00
CA HIS A 33 16.24 19.86 31.86
C HIS A 33 17.66 20.04 32.38
N ARG A 34 17.84 19.68 33.65
CA ARG A 34 19.06 19.93 34.43
C ARG A 34 19.82 18.63 34.63
N PHE A 35 21.15 18.71 34.54
CA PHE A 35 22.05 17.59 34.80
C PHE A 35 23.32 18.08 35.51
N CYS A 36 23.96 17.23 36.31
CA CYS A 36 25.29 17.54 36.83
C CYS A 36 26.27 17.73 35.66
N LYS A 37 27.21 18.67 35.78
CA LYS A 37 28.24 18.92 34.78
C LYS A 37 28.94 17.64 34.31
N ASN A 38 29.38 16.80 35.25
CA ASN A 38 30.06 15.54 34.95
C ASN A 38 29.14 14.52 34.28
N CYS A 39 27.89 14.40 34.72
CA CYS A 39 26.93 13.50 34.08
C CYS A 39 26.62 13.93 32.64
N LEU A 40 26.48 15.23 32.39
CA LEU A 40 26.28 15.75 31.04
C LEU A 40 27.54 15.55 30.17
N ALA A 41 28.74 15.66 30.74
CA ALA A 41 29.99 15.39 30.04
C ALA A 41 30.03 13.95 29.48
N GLU A 42 29.64 12.96 30.28
CA GLU A 42 29.57 11.55 29.86
C GLU A 42 28.57 11.34 28.70
N VAL A 43 27.40 11.98 28.79
CA VAL A 43 26.37 11.89 27.72
C VAL A 43 26.86 12.54 26.42
N ILE A 44 27.59 13.66 26.50
CA ILE A 44 28.14 14.34 25.32
C ILE A 44 29.26 13.52 24.68
N GLN A 45 30.16 12.91 25.47
CA GLN A 45 31.27 12.10 24.94
C GLN A 45 30.80 10.92 24.08
N GLN A 46 29.60 10.42 24.32
CA GLN A 46 29.01 9.31 23.55
C GLN A 46 28.42 9.74 22.20
N ASN A 47 28.15 11.03 21.98
CA ASN A 47 27.43 11.52 20.81
C ASN A 47 28.22 12.59 20.02
N ARG A 48 28.29 12.44 18.69
CA ARG A 48 29.07 13.30 17.79
C ARG A 48 28.40 14.67 17.53
N GLY A 49 28.34 15.54 18.54
CA GLY A 49 27.91 16.94 18.41
C GLY A 49 26.42 17.23 18.59
N ILE A 50 25.59 16.20 18.79
CA ILE A 50 24.17 16.31 19.17
C ILE A 50 23.98 15.57 20.48
N VAL A 51 23.24 16.15 21.43
CA VAL A 51 22.89 15.49 22.68
C VAL A 51 21.37 15.33 22.80
N SER A 52 20.92 14.09 23.00
CA SER A 52 19.53 13.78 23.32
C SER A 52 19.32 13.88 24.83
N CYS A 53 18.38 14.70 25.27
CA CYS A 53 18.05 14.87 26.68
C CYS A 53 17.61 13.53 27.32
N PRO A 54 18.26 13.05 28.38
CA PRO A 54 17.89 11.78 29.04
C PRO A 54 16.45 11.73 29.59
N VAL A 55 15.82 12.88 29.84
CA VAL A 55 14.47 12.94 30.43
C VAL A 55 13.41 13.00 29.33
N CYS A 56 13.48 13.99 28.44
CA CYS A 56 12.46 14.24 27.42
C CYS A 56 12.87 13.83 26.01
N ARG A 57 14.08 13.31 25.81
CA ARG A 57 14.64 12.87 24.51
C ARG A 57 14.76 13.94 23.43
N GLU A 58 14.54 15.22 23.77
CA GLU A 58 14.77 16.35 22.88
C GLU A 58 16.24 16.40 22.45
N GLU A 59 16.49 16.45 21.15
CA GLU A 59 17.82 16.60 20.60
C GLU A 59 18.24 18.07 20.59
N CYS A 60 19.46 18.35 21.03
CA CYS A 60 20.03 19.69 20.94
C CYS A 60 21.48 19.65 20.49
N ILE A 61 21.89 20.72 19.81
CA ILE A 61 23.25 20.86 19.30
C ILE A 61 24.17 21.21 20.46
N VAL A 62 25.31 20.51 20.55
CA VAL A 62 26.35 20.84 21.54
C VAL A 62 27.00 22.17 21.12
N PRO A 63 27.07 23.19 22.00
CA PRO A 63 27.70 24.47 21.68
C PRO A 63 29.17 24.33 21.26
N GLU A 64 29.70 25.32 20.54
CA GLU A 64 31.12 25.34 20.12
C GLU A 64 32.10 25.27 21.29
N GLN A 65 31.73 25.84 22.44
CA GLN A 65 32.52 25.74 23.68
C GLN A 65 32.34 24.39 24.42
N GLY A 66 31.71 23.40 23.77
CA GLY A 66 31.44 22.09 24.34
C GLY A 66 30.53 22.16 25.57
N LEU A 67 30.88 21.38 26.60
CA LEU A 67 30.15 21.33 27.87
C LEU A 67 30.02 22.70 28.55
N GLU A 68 31.03 23.58 28.40
CA GLU A 68 31.01 24.89 29.04
C GLU A 68 30.10 25.90 28.35
N GLY A 69 29.69 25.62 27.11
CA GLY A 69 28.70 26.44 26.41
C GLY A 69 27.27 26.26 26.95
N PHE A 70 27.00 25.19 27.72
CA PHE A 70 25.73 25.04 28.43
C PHE A 70 25.71 25.92 29.68
N LYS A 71 24.59 26.64 29.86
CA LYS A 71 24.39 27.56 30.99
C LYS A 71 24.34 26.78 32.31
N THR A 72 25.04 27.28 33.32
CA THR A 72 24.89 26.82 34.70
C THR A 72 23.62 27.41 35.28
N ASP A 73 22.80 26.57 35.92
CA ASP A 73 21.63 27.07 36.62
C ASP A 73 21.97 27.58 38.02
N PHE A 74 22.19 28.89 38.10
CA PHE A 74 22.46 29.56 39.37
C PHE A 74 21.27 29.52 40.32
N TYR A 75 20.04 29.38 39.81
CA TYR A 75 18.86 29.28 40.67
C TYR A 75 18.82 27.97 41.44
N MET A 76 18.95 26.83 40.76
CA MET A 76 19.02 25.52 41.42
C MET A 76 20.24 25.41 42.31
N LYS A 77 21.37 26.01 41.91
CA LYS A 77 22.55 26.11 42.79
C LYS A 77 22.21 26.82 44.11
N ASN A 78 21.45 27.92 44.06
CA ASN A 78 21.00 28.62 45.28
C ASN A 78 20.03 27.77 46.13
N ILE A 79 19.14 27.01 45.51
CA ILE A 79 18.23 26.09 46.21
C ILE A 79 19.01 24.97 46.90
N ILE A 80 19.97 24.37 46.20
CA ILE A 80 20.81 23.29 46.76
C ILE A 80 21.67 23.82 47.90
N GLU A 81 22.29 24.97 47.76
CA GLU A 81 23.05 25.61 48.85
C GLU A 81 22.14 25.94 50.05
N TYR A 82 20.91 26.39 49.81
CA TYR A 82 19.92 26.58 50.87
C TYR A 82 19.62 25.27 51.61
N ILE A 83 19.36 24.17 50.88
CA ILE A 83 19.06 22.86 51.46
C ILE A 83 20.28 22.34 52.23
N GLN A 84 21.48 22.45 51.66
CA GLN A 84 22.73 22.04 52.29
C GLN A 84 23.02 22.82 53.57
N LEU A 85 22.79 24.14 53.58
CA LEU A 85 22.94 24.96 54.78
C LEU A 85 21.92 24.59 55.87
N GLN A 86 20.73 24.09 55.50
CA GLN A 86 19.76 23.61 56.47
C GLN A 86 20.14 22.23 57.05
N THR A 87 20.66 21.32 56.23
CA THR A 87 21.01 19.95 56.67
C THR A 87 22.37 19.86 57.38
N THR A 88 23.34 20.71 57.04
CA THR A 88 24.67 20.73 57.68
C THR A 88 24.67 21.19 59.14
N LEU A 89 23.56 21.75 59.62
CA LEU A 89 23.43 22.29 60.97
C LEU A 89 22.72 21.34 61.96
N ASP A 90 22.35 20.13 61.52
CA ASP A 90 21.67 19.15 62.37
C ASP A 90 22.63 18.40 63.34
N ASP A 91 23.96 18.40 63.10
CA ASP A 91 24.99 17.75 63.95
C ASP A 91 25.79 18.76 64.81
N GLU A 92 25.30 19.09 66.02
CA GLU A 92 25.92 19.96 67.07
C GLU A 92 26.57 21.30 66.63
N HIS A 93 26.48 21.66 65.35
CA HIS A 93 27.08 22.82 64.68
C HIS A 93 28.62 22.87 64.73
N MET A 94 29.32 21.73 64.75
CA MET A 94 30.80 21.69 64.77
C MET A 94 31.39 21.67 63.35
N GLN A 95 32.04 22.75 62.93
CA GLN A 95 32.65 22.89 61.61
C GLN A 95 34.03 23.55 61.70
N GLU A 96 34.89 23.39 60.69
CA GLU A 96 36.15 24.14 60.60
C GLU A 96 35.84 25.63 60.39
N CYS A 97 36.40 26.49 61.25
CA CYS A 97 36.21 27.92 61.15
C CYS A 97 37.25 28.55 60.21
N TYR A 98 36.80 29.25 59.16
CA TYR A 98 37.66 29.94 58.19
C TYR A 98 38.68 30.88 58.83
N GLY A 99 38.27 31.62 59.86
CA GLY A 99 39.12 32.65 60.47
C GLY A 99 40.24 32.10 61.37
N CYS A 100 40.10 30.90 61.91
CA CYS A 100 41.05 30.35 62.87
C CYS A 100 41.50 28.91 62.59
N SER A 101 41.00 28.28 61.52
CA SER A 101 41.31 26.92 61.06
C SER A 101 41.16 25.85 62.15
N LYS A 102 40.23 26.07 63.08
CA LYS A 102 39.90 25.12 64.16
C LYS A 102 38.49 24.62 63.97
N THR A 103 38.27 23.33 64.19
CA THR A 103 36.94 22.73 64.27
C THR A 103 36.27 23.15 65.57
N LEU A 104 35.32 24.07 65.49
CA LEU A 104 34.63 24.70 66.62
C LEU A 104 33.13 24.78 66.34
N ARG A 105 32.36 25.10 67.38
CA ARG A 105 30.95 25.45 67.19
C ARG A 105 30.85 26.73 66.36
N VAL A 106 30.24 26.65 65.20
CA VAL A 106 30.07 27.79 64.29
C VAL A 106 28.79 28.56 64.61
N SER A 107 28.84 29.88 64.48
CA SER A 107 27.71 30.76 64.74
C SER A 107 27.28 31.60 63.54
N ALA A 108 28.06 31.61 62.46
CA ALA A 108 27.66 32.22 61.21
C ALA A 108 28.29 31.52 59.99
N TYR A 109 27.69 31.75 58.83
CA TYR A 109 28.23 31.45 57.50
C TYR A 109 28.36 32.76 56.71
N CYS A 110 29.53 33.01 56.11
CA CYS A 110 29.73 34.19 55.27
C CYS A 110 29.74 33.80 53.78
N PHE A 111 28.81 34.33 53.00
CA PHE A 111 28.70 34.06 51.56
C PHE A 111 29.81 34.69 50.73
N LYS A 112 30.52 35.69 51.27
CA LYS A 112 31.68 36.31 50.62
C LYS A 112 32.98 35.56 50.89
N CYS A 113 33.10 34.91 52.05
CA CYS A 113 34.19 33.98 52.35
C CYS A 113 33.90 32.55 51.90
N ASN A 114 32.63 32.24 51.61
CA ASN A 114 32.12 30.92 51.30
C ASN A 114 32.47 29.87 52.38
N ASP A 115 32.33 30.24 53.66
CA ASP A 115 32.79 29.40 54.77
C ASP A 115 32.14 29.79 56.12
N PHE A 116 32.24 28.87 57.09
CA PHE A 116 31.72 29.02 58.44
C PHE A 116 32.66 29.78 59.37
N LEU A 117 32.06 30.44 60.36
CA LEU A 117 32.74 31.27 61.35
C LEU A 117 32.31 30.83 62.75
N CYS A 118 33.29 30.59 63.63
CA CYS A 118 33.05 30.47 65.07
C CYS A 118 32.66 31.83 65.66
N GLU A 119 32.08 31.84 66.86
CA GLU A 119 31.57 33.06 67.51
C GLU A 119 32.56 34.23 67.53
N ALA A 120 33.82 33.97 67.89
CA ALA A 120 34.84 35.01 67.92
C ALA A 120 35.15 35.56 66.50
N CYS A 121 35.21 34.69 65.49
CA CYS A 121 35.49 35.08 64.11
C CYS A 121 34.28 35.80 63.49
N HIS A 122 33.06 35.38 63.79
CA HIS A 122 31.82 36.03 63.36
C HIS A 122 31.75 37.47 63.89
N GLN A 123 31.95 37.68 65.20
CA GLN A 123 31.94 39.01 65.79
C GLN A 123 33.00 39.93 65.17
N PHE A 124 34.21 39.42 64.93
CA PHE A 124 35.24 40.18 64.21
C PHE A 124 34.79 40.52 62.78
N HIS A 125 34.17 39.58 62.08
CA HIS A 125 33.71 39.73 60.70
C HIS A 125 32.70 40.87 60.53
N VAL A 126 31.77 41.04 61.47
CA VAL A 126 30.70 42.05 61.37
C VAL A 126 31.07 43.41 61.96
N THR A 127 32.08 43.47 62.82
CA THR A 127 32.52 44.71 63.51
C THR A 127 33.77 45.35 62.91
N SER A 128 34.64 44.57 62.25
CA SER A 128 35.88 45.06 61.67
C SER A 128 35.64 45.99 60.47
N LYS A 129 36.48 47.02 60.36
CA LYS A 129 36.48 47.92 59.20
C LYS A 129 36.97 47.23 57.92
N ILE A 130 37.75 46.15 58.05
CA ILE A 130 38.35 45.42 56.92
C ILE A 130 37.32 44.56 56.21
N THR A 131 36.37 43.98 56.95
CA THR A 131 35.32 43.08 56.44
C THR A 131 33.95 43.75 56.40
N LYS A 132 33.91 45.09 56.32
CA LYS A 132 32.65 45.86 56.41
C LYS A 132 31.64 45.46 55.34
N ASP A 133 32.11 45.16 54.14
CA ASP A 133 31.33 44.70 53.00
C ASP A 133 30.90 43.22 53.11
N HIS A 134 31.48 42.43 54.02
CA HIS A 134 31.03 41.06 54.31
C HIS A 134 29.79 41.01 55.22
N ARG A 135 29.52 42.09 55.98
CA ARG A 135 28.44 42.14 56.99
C ARG A 135 27.06 41.83 56.40
N GLN A 136 26.77 42.38 55.23
CA GLN A 136 25.48 42.17 54.53
C GLN A 136 25.38 40.78 53.86
N HIS A 137 26.49 40.04 53.81
CA HIS A 137 26.62 38.72 53.22
C HIS A 137 26.88 37.63 54.29
N THR A 138 26.66 37.94 55.56
CA THR A 138 26.89 37.02 56.68
C THR A 138 25.55 36.59 57.28
N LEU A 139 25.33 35.27 57.37
CA LEU A 139 24.14 34.63 57.88
C LEU A 139 24.43 34.02 59.25
N ALA A 140 23.65 34.37 60.26
CA ALA A 140 23.77 33.76 61.57
C ALA A 140 23.15 32.35 61.56
N VAL A 141 23.83 31.39 62.19
CA VAL A 141 23.40 29.97 62.28
C VAL A 141 22.05 29.84 62.99
N GLU A 142 21.77 30.72 63.97
CA GLU A 142 20.48 30.77 64.68
C GLU A 142 19.28 31.07 63.76
N ASP A 143 19.47 31.85 62.70
CA ASP A 143 18.42 32.15 61.72
C ASP A 143 18.10 30.92 60.86
N VAL A 144 19.09 30.05 60.64
CA VAL A 144 18.92 28.79 59.92
C VAL A 144 18.27 27.73 60.81
N ALA A 145 18.76 27.55 62.04
CA ALA A 145 18.22 26.61 63.03
C ALA A 145 16.76 26.92 63.42
N SER A 146 16.36 28.20 63.39
CA SER A 146 14.99 28.63 63.65
C SER A 146 14.03 28.45 62.45
N LYS A 147 14.49 27.82 61.35
CA LYS A 147 13.76 27.72 60.06
C LYS A 147 13.28 29.08 59.51
N ARG A 148 14.00 30.17 59.82
CA ARG A 148 13.71 31.52 59.35
C ARG A 148 14.44 31.87 58.06
N LEU A 149 15.41 31.06 57.65
CA LEU A 149 16.04 31.18 56.34
C LEU A 149 14.97 30.96 55.26
N THR A 150 14.77 31.96 54.41
CA THR A 150 13.97 31.86 53.17
C THR A 150 14.90 31.97 51.96
N LEU A 151 14.45 31.51 50.79
CA LEU A 151 15.20 31.69 49.54
C LEU A 151 15.49 33.18 49.24
N ASP A 152 14.58 34.07 49.62
CA ASP A 152 14.75 35.52 49.46
C ASP A 152 15.85 36.06 50.38
N LYS A 153 15.89 35.58 51.64
CA LYS A 153 16.94 35.95 52.57
C LYS A 153 18.30 35.43 52.07
N LEU A 154 18.38 34.20 51.59
CA LEU A 154 19.60 33.62 51.01
C LEU A 154 20.06 34.38 49.75
N ALA A 155 19.14 34.77 48.88
CA ALA A 155 19.42 35.61 47.72
C ALA A 155 19.99 36.98 48.11
N SER A 156 19.40 37.64 49.12
CA SER A 156 19.88 38.95 49.60
C SER A 156 21.27 38.93 50.21
N LEU A 157 21.72 37.75 50.65
CA LEU A 157 23.03 37.52 51.25
C LEU A 157 24.13 37.29 50.20
N LYS A 158 23.81 37.20 48.90
CA LYS A 158 24.78 37.02 47.82
C LYS A 158 25.07 38.34 47.10
N GLU A 159 26.25 38.46 46.51
CA GLU A 159 26.61 39.61 45.68
C GLU A 159 25.81 39.63 44.37
N ALA A 160 25.69 40.81 43.76
CA ALA A 160 25.17 40.95 42.41
C ALA A 160 26.00 40.11 41.41
N PRO A 161 25.41 39.64 40.30
CA PRO A 161 26.15 38.89 39.30
C PRO A 161 27.28 39.73 38.69
N ARG A 162 28.40 39.09 38.37
CA ARG A 162 29.49 39.75 37.65
C ARG A 162 29.07 40.08 36.22
N CYS A 163 29.62 41.16 35.68
CA CYS A 163 29.35 41.59 34.33
C CYS A 163 29.85 40.54 33.32
N TYR A 164 29.01 40.23 32.34
CA TYR A 164 29.32 39.21 31.34
C TYR A 164 30.60 39.51 30.54
N THR A 165 30.84 40.79 30.21
CA THR A 165 32.04 41.24 29.47
C THR A 165 33.23 41.57 30.37
N HIS A 166 32.97 41.96 31.62
CA HIS A 166 33.99 42.42 32.56
C HIS A 166 33.88 41.59 33.86
N SER A 167 34.46 40.39 33.86
CA SER A 167 34.35 39.41 34.95
C SER A 167 34.74 39.96 36.33
N GLU A 168 35.63 40.96 36.39
CA GLU A 168 36.07 41.61 37.64
C GLU A 168 35.04 42.58 38.23
N LYS A 169 34.05 43.04 37.45
CA LYS A 169 33.10 44.08 37.87
C LYS A 169 31.72 43.49 38.19
N LEU A 170 31.08 44.00 39.24
CA LEU A 170 29.68 43.69 39.53
C LEU A 170 28.76 44.38 38.51
N SER A 171 27.63 43.74 38.23
CA SER A 171 26.61 44.29 37.35
C SER A 171 25.71 45.24 38.13
N GLU A 172 25.32 46.33 37.49
CA GLU A 172 24.43 47.35 38.04
C GLU A 172 23.16 47.52 37.18
N LEU A 173 23.23 47.12 35.91
CA LEU A 173 22.16 47.26 34.93
C LEU A 173 21.97 45.95 34.15
N CYS A 174 20.81 45.82 33.52
CA CYS A 174 20.55 44.76 32.54
C CYS A 174 20.39 45.34 31.14
N CYS A 175 21.01 44.68 30.16
CA CYS A 175 20.83 44.97 28.75
C CYS A 175 19.67 44.14 28.20
N LYS A 176 18.50 44.76 27.99
CA LYS A 176 17.29 44.08 27.50
C LYS A 176 17.48 43.54 26.08
N THR A 177 18.18 44.30 25.22
CA THR A 177 18.49 43.91 23.83
C THR A 177 19.30 42.62 23.73
N CYS A 178 20.10 42.28 24.75
CA CYS A 178 20.96 41.11 24.76
C CYS A 178 20.39 40.02 25.67
N SER A 179 19.08 39.74 25.59
CA SER A 179 18.43 38.71 26.42
C SER A 179 18.66 38.92 27.92
N ASN A 180 18.37 40.14 28.40
CA ASN A 180 18.49 40.53 29.81
C ASN A 180 19.88 40.28 30.43
N THR A 181 20.94 40.44 29.63
CA THR A 181 22.33 40.20 30.08
C THR A 181 22.74 41.21 31.17
N PRO A 182 23.28 40.75 32.33
CA PRO A 182 23.87 41.61 33.35
C PRO A 182 25.13 42.34 32.86
N ILE A 183 25.16 43.65 33.05
CA ILE A 183 26.25 44.50 32.61
C ILE A 183 26.68 45.50 33.69
N CYS A 184 27.95 45.88 33.67
CA CYS A 184 28.45 47.01 34.47
C CYS A 184 28.34 48.32 33.67
N MET A 185 28.52 49.45 34.36
CA MET A 185 28.49 50.78 33.74
C MET A 185 29.50 50.97 32.60
N ALA A 186 30.61 50.24 32.57
CA ALA A 186 31.59 50.34 31.48
C ALA A 186 31.05 49.76 30.15
N CYS A 187 30.11 48.80 30.21
CA CYS A 187 29.54 48.20 29.00
C CYS A 187 28.63 49.17 28.23
N THR A 188 28.08 50.19 28.89
CA THR A 188 27.10 51.09 28.25
C THR A 188 27.72 51.98 27.17
N TYR A 189 29.04 52.17 27.20
CA TYR A 189 29.82 52.93 26.22
C TYR A 189 30.81 52.04 25.43
N GLY A 190 30.66 50.71 25.53
CA GLY A 190 31.54 49.74 24.89
C GLY A 190 30.74 48.76 24.04
N ASN A 191 30.86 47.46 24.32
CA ASN A 191 30.25 46.39 23.52
C ASN A 191 28.71 46.42 23.46
N HIS A 192 28.05 47.23 24.28
CA HIS A 192 26.59 47.39 24.25
C HIS A 192 26.16 48.82 23.86
N GLU A 193 27.04 49.63 23.26
CA GLU A 193 26.69 50.98 22.83
C GLU A 193 25.41 50.99 21.97
N GLY A 194 24.43 51.82 22.36
CA GLY A 194 23.14 51.93 21.68
C GLY A 194 22.08 50.88 22.04
N HIS A 195 22.36 49.96 22.97
CA HIS A 195 21.37 48.99 23.46
C HIS A 195 20.45 49.55 24.56
N ASP A 196 19.31 48.89 24.81
CA ASP A 196 18.35 49.28 25.86
C ASP A 196 18.83 48.78 27.24
N PHE A 197 19.16 49.72 28.13
CA PHE A 197 19.61 49.47 29.48
C PHE A 197 18.53 49.80 30.49
N ARG A 198 18.30 48.87 31.42
CA ARG A 198 17.23 49.01 32.41
C ARG A 198 17.76 48.73 33.81
N GLU A 199 17.16 49.42 34.76
CA GLU A 199 17.28 49.11 36.18
C GLU A 199 16.67 47.73 36.44
N VAL A 200 17.32 46.98 37.32
CA VAL A 200 17.12 45.53 37.54
C VAL A 200 15.72 45.25 38.07
N THR A 201 15.28 45.94 39.12
CA THR A 201 13.98 45.71 39.74
C THR A 201 12.83 46.11 38.80
N ALA A 202 12.96 47.24 38.10
CA ALA A 202 11.98 47.68 37.11
C ALA A 202 11.83 46.68 35.96
N LEU A 203 12.94 46.19 35.39
CA LEU A 203 12.90 45.19 34.32
C LEU A 203 12.38 43.84 34.82
N ALA A 204 12.77 43.41 36.02
CA ALA A 204 12.31 42.15 36.59
C ALA A 204 10.79 42.14 36.79
N ASN A 205 10.21 43.23 37.27
CA ASN A 205 8.76 43.37 37.39
C ASN A 205 8.04 43.35 36.03
N GLU A 206 8.60 43.99 35.01
CA GLU A 206 8.06 43.94 33.65
C GLU A 206 8.07 42.52 33.08
N GLU A 207 9.20 41.81 33.22
CA GLU A 207 9.40 40.46 32.70
C GLU A 207 8.60 39.40 33.48
N ARG A 208 8.44 39.54 34.81
CA ARG A 208 7.53 38.69 35.61
C ARG A 208 6.10 38.74 35.09
N ARG A 209 5.60 39.94 34.78
CA ARG A 209 4.24 40.12 34.27
C ARG A 209 4.07 39.39 32.93
N LYS A 210 5.03 39.57 32.00
CA LYS A 210 5.03 38.86 30.72
C LYS A 210 5.08 37.36 30.91
N LEU A 211 5.98 36.88 31.77
CA LEU A 211 6.10 35.44 32.05
C LEU A 211 4.82 34.86 32.67
N GLY A 212 4.11 35.63 33.51
CA GLY A 212 2.80 35.26 34.03
C GLY A 212 1.74 35.12 32.93
N ASP A 213 1.70 36.06 31.98
CA ASP A 213 0.82 35.98 30.80
C ASP A 213 1.15 34.74 29.94
N GLU A 214 2.45 34.47 29.73
CA GLU A 214 2.94 33.32 28.98
C GLU A 214 2.65 31.98 29.67
N LEU A 215 2.71 31.94 31.01
CA LEU A 215 2.31 30.78 31.82
C LEU A 215 0.81 30.53 31.70
N ALA A 216 -0.02 31.58 31.74
CA ALA A 216 -1.47 31.45 31.57
C ALA A 216 -1.83 30.86 30.19
N GLU A 217 -1.14 31.28 29.13
CA GLU A 217 -1.30 30.67 27.80
C GLU A 217 -0.90 29.19 27.83
N LEU A 218 0.23 28.85 28.45
CA LEU A 218 0.71 27.46 28.55
C LEU A 218 -0.32 26.58 29.30
N LEU A 219 -0.83 27.04 30.45
CA LEU A 219 -1.83 26.32 31.25
C LEU A 219 -3.15 26.13 30.50
N SER A 220 -3.51 27.02 29.57
CA SER A 220 -4.69 26.84 28.72
C SER A 220 -4.63 25.57 27.84
N HIS A 221 -3.44 25.01 27.62
CA HIS A 221 -3.21 23.80 26.83
C HIS A 221 -3.02 22.53 27.66
N GLU A 222 -3.06 22.64 29.00
CA GLU A 222 -2.83 21.53 29.93
C GLU A 222 -3.83 20.37 29.72
N ASP A 223 -5.11 20.68 29.59
CA ASP A 223 -6.13 19.65 29.36
C ASP A 223 -5.91 18.90 28.02
N LYS A 224 -5.47 19.64 26.99
CA LYS A 224 -5.21 19.07 25.66
C LYS A 224 -4.03 18.11 25.70
N ILE A 225 -2.91 18.51 26.31
CA ILE A 225 -1.67 17.71 26.34
C ILE A 225 -1.84 16.47 27.23
N MET A 226 -2.50 16.60 28.38
CA MET A 226 -2.71 15.49 29.32
C MET A 226 -3.69 14.44 28.80
N LYS A 227 -4.62 14.81 27.90
CA LYS A 227 -5.56 13.86 27.25
C LYS A 227 -4.98 13.17 26.00
N MET A 228 -3.83 13.58 25.48
CA MET A 228 -3.22 12.96 24.30
C MET A 228 -2.87 11.47 24.50
N PRO A 229 -2.29 11.04 25.64
CA PRO A 229 -2.03 9.62 25.90
C PRO A 229 -3.30 8.78 25.97
N GLU A 230 -4.37 9.30 26.59
CA GLU A 230 -5.67 8.62 26.67
C GLU A 230 -6.29 8.43 25.27
N LYS A 231 -6.24 9.47 24.42
CA LYS A 231 -6.69 9.39 23.03
C LYS A 231 -5.89 8.36 22.24
N LEU A 232 -4.58 8.30 22.43
CA LEU A 232 -3.71 7.34 21.77
C LEU A 232 -4.04 5.91 22.22
N LYS A 233 -4.20 5.68 23.53
CA LYS A 233 -4.60 4.39 24.08
C LYS A 233 -5.95 3.92 23.54
N ASN A 234 -6.94 4.82 23.48
CA ASN A 234 -8.24 4.50 22.89
C ASN A 234 -8.11 4.11 21.40
N LEU A 235 -7.23 4.77 20.64
CA LEU A 235 -6.95 4.37 19.26
C LEU A 235 -6.24 3.01 19.16
N GLU A 236 -5.32 2.70 20.07
CA GLU A 236 -4.69 1.37 20.17
C GLU A 236 -5.73 0.28 20.47
N ASP A 237 -6.62 0.52 21.44
CA ASP A 237 -7.73 -0.38 21.77
C ASP A 237 -8.70 -0.56 20.59
N GLN A 238 -8.96 0.52 19.83
CA GLN A 238 -9.76 0.48 18.60
C GLN A 238 -9.09 -0.33 17.50
N ILE A 239 -7.76 -0.21 17.31
CA ILE A 239 -7.01 -1.04 16.35
C ILE A 239 -7.17 -2.52 16.70
N GLU A 240 -6.98 -2.89 17.97
CA GLU A 240 -7.12 -4.26 18.42
C GLU A 240 -8.56 -4.79 18.20
N THR A 241 -9.56 -3.96 18.50
CA THR A 241 -10.97 -4.28 18.27
C THR A 241 -11.28 -4.48 16.79
N ILE A 242 -10.88 -3.54 15.92
CA ILE A 242 -11.10 -3.60 14.47
C ILE A 242 -10.43 -4.83 13.86
N VAL A 243 -9.20 -5.15 14.27
CA VAL A 243 -8.48 -6.33 13.78
C VAL A 243 -9.18 -7.61 14.24
N SER A 244 -9.60 -7.68 15.51
CA SER A 244 -10.35 -8.83 16.06
C SER A 244 -11.66 -9.06 15.33
N GLU A 245 -12.44 -7.99 15.07
CA GLU A 245 -13.68 -8.07 14.31
C GLU A 245 -13.45 -8.54 12.86
N LYS A 246 -12.46 -7.96 12.17
CA LYS A 246 -12.11 -8.37 10.81
C LYS A 246 -11.62 -9.81 10.73
N GLN A 247 -10.81 -10.26 11.70
CA GLN A 247 -10.38 -11.66 11.79
C GLN A 247 -11.56 -12.61 11.97
N LYS A 248 -12.55 -12.26 12.80
CA LYS A 248 -13.78 -13.06 12.97
C LYS A 248 -14.58 -13.16 11.66
N VAL A 249 -14.72 -12.05 10.94
CA VAL A 249 -15.39 -12.03 9.62
C VAL A 249 -14.67 -12.95 8.63
N VAL A 250 -13.35 -12.77 8.47
CA VAL A 250 -12.54 -13.61 7.58
C VAL A 250 -12.59 -15.09 7.98
N LEU A 251 -12.57 -15.39 9.29
CA LEU A 251 -12.70 -16.77 9.78
C LEU A 251 -14.06 -17.36 9.46
N SER A 252 -15.17 -16.63 9.68
CA SER A 252 -16.52 -17.10 9.37
C SER A 252 -16.71 -17.38 7.88
N GLU A 253 -16.23 -16.48 7.01
CA GLU A 253 -16.25 -16.69 5.56
C GLU A 253 -15.41 -17.90 5.12
N HIS A 254 -14.24 -18.11 5.75
CA HIS A 254 -13.39 -19.27 5.49
C HIS A 254 -14.07 -20.56 5.91
N THR A 255 -14.64 -20.63 7.13
CA THR A 255 -15.31 -21.82 7.64
C THR A 255 -16.52 -22.19 6.79
N ASP A 256 -17.32 -21.21 6.37
CA ASP A 256 -18.50 -21.45 5.54
C ASP A 256 -18.12 -21.97 4.15
N LYS A 257 -17.12 -21.34 3.51
CA LYS A 257 -16.63 -21.78 2.19
C LYS A 257 -15.97 -23.17 2.28
N LYS A 258 -15.18 -23.42 3.32
CA LYS A 258 -14.54 -24.73 3.57
C LYS A 258 -15.59 -25.83 3.73
N HIS A 259 -16.60 -25.60 4.57
CA HIS A 259 -17.67 -26.57 4.81
C HIS A 259 -18.41 -26.92 3.52
N LYS A 260 -18.73 -25.92 2.68
CA LYS A 260 -19.37 -26.15 1.37
C LYS A 260 -18.51 -26.96 0.40
N ILE A 261 -17.19 -26.80 0.41
CA ILE A 261 -16.27 -27.60 -0.42
C ILE A 261 -16.22 -29.04 0.09
N GLU A 262 -16.10 -29.23 1.41
CA GLU A 262 -16.05 -30.55 2.05
C GLU A 262 -17.36 -31.33 1.84
N GLU A 263 -18.52 -30.68 1.95
CA GLU A 263 -19.82 -31.29 1.67
C GLU A 263 -19.94 -31.77 0.22
N LYS A 264 -19.42 -30.98 -0.74
CA LYS A 264 -19.37 -31.39 -2.16
C LYS A 264 -18.41 -32.55 -2.39
N LEU A 265 -17.25 -32.54 -1.73
CA LEU A 265 -16.29 -33.64 -1.80
C LEU A 265 -16.94 -34.95 -1.35
N GLN A 266 -17.66 -34.91 -0.23
CA GLN A 266 -18.36 -36.06 0.33
C GLN A 266 -19.50 -36.55 -0.60
N LYS A 267 -20.23 -35.63 -1.25
CA LYS A 267 -21.25 -35.98 -2.25
C LYS A 267 -20.67 -36.65 -3.49
N VAL A 268 -19.51 -36.20 -3.97
CA VAL A 268 -18.82 -36.82 -5.12
C VAL A 268 -18.33 -38.22 -4.75
N GLU A 269 -17.81 -38.42 -3.54
CA GLU A 269 -17.40 -39.73 -3.03
C GLU A 269 -18.56 -40.72 -2.87
N THR A 270 -19.71 -40.28 -2.34
CA THR A 270 -20.89 -41.15 -2.20
C THR A 270 -21.51 -41.50 -3.55
N ASN A 271 -21.60 -40.54 -4.46
CA ASN A 271 -22.11 -40.79 -5.81
C ASN A 271 -21.24 -41.79 -6.59
N TYR A 272 -19.92 -41.70 -6.47
CA TYR A 272 -19.01 -42.66 -7.09
C TYR A 272 -19.21 -44.09 -6.55
N LYS A 273 -19.32 -44.25 -5.21
CA LYS A 273 -19.60 -45.57 -4.60
C LYS A 273 -20.92 -46.16 -5.10
N LEU A 274 -21.99 -45.38 -5.13
CA LEU A 274 -23.31 -45.83 -5.59
C LEU A 274 -23.31 -46.23 -7.07
N SER A 275 -22.63 -45.47 -7.94
CA SER A 275 -22.52 -45.80 -9.37
C SER A 275 -21.75 -47.10 -9.57
N LYS A 276 -20.65 -47.29 -8.84
CA LYS A 276 -19.83 -48.50 -8.89
C LYS A 276 -20.63 -49.75 -8.47
N ASP A 277 -21.36 -49.68 -7.35
CA ASP A 277 -22.16 -50.80 -6.85
C ASP A 277 -23.29 -51.17 -7.83
N LYS A 278 -23.86 -50.18 -8.51
CA LYS A 278 -24.90 -50.39 -9.54
C LYS A 278 -24.35 -51.10 -10.78
N GLU A 279 -23.20 -50.66 -11.29
CA GLU A 279 -22.52 -51.29 -12.44
C GLU A 279 -22.12 -52.74 -12.14
N GLU A 280 -21.58 -53.02 -10.94
CA GLU A 280 -21.27 -54.39 -10.50
C GLU A 280 -22.54 -55.27 -10.41
N GLY A 281 -23.67 -54.71 -9.97
CA GLY A 281 -24.96 -55.40 -9.91
C GLY A 281 -25.56 -55.74 -11.28
N GLU A 282 -25.48 -54.82 -12.24
CA GLU A 282 -25.94 -55.03 -13.62
C GLU A 282 -25.08 -56.07 -14.35
N LEU A 283 -23.76 -56.03 -14.14
CA LEU A 283 -22.81 -57.02 -14.66
C LEU A 283 -23.13 -58.45 -14.18
N ASN A 284 -23.41 -58.62 -12.89
CA ASN A 284 -23.74 -59.93 -12.32
C ASN A 284 -25.05 -60.50 -12.90
N LYS A 285 -26.03 -59.64 -13.19
CA LYS A 285 -27.29 -60.05 -13.85
C LYS A 285 -27.06 -60.50 -15.29
N GLU A 286 -26.30 -59.74 -16.08
CA GLU A 286 -26.00 -60.08 -17.49
C GLU A 286 -25.21 -61.39 -17.60
N ILE A 287 -24.22 -61.59 -16.73
CA ILE A 287 -23.46 -62.85 -16.64
C ILE A 287 -24.39 -64.03 -16.33
N SER A 288 -25.38 -63.86 -15.44
CA SER A 288 -26.33 -64.92 -15.09
C SER A 288 -27.30 -65.27 -16.24
N LEU A 289 -27.72 -64.27 -17.03
CA LEU A 289 -28.58 -64.45 -18.21
C LEU A 289 -27.85 -65.21 -19.32
N LEU A 290 -26.60 -64.82 -19.61
CA LEU A 290 -25.73 -65.51 -20.57
C LEU A 290 -25.41 -66.95 -20.15
N ARG A 291 -25.27 -67.23 -18.85
CA ARG A 291 -25.10 -68.62 -18.35
C ARG A 291 -26.30 -69.51 -18.67
N ARG A 292 -27.51 -68.95 -18.57
CA ARG A 292 -28.78 -69.69 -18.75
C ARG A 292 -29.12 -69.96 -20.21
N GLU A 293 -28.71 -69.07 -21.13
CA GLU A 293 -28.88 -69.28 -22.59
C GLU A 293 -27.94 -70.36 -23.15
N MET A 294 -26.84 -70.66 -22.47
CA MET A 294 -25.76 -71.51 -22.97
C MET A 294 -25.81 -72.98 -22.51
N GLU A 295 -26.72 -73.36 -21.62
CA GLU A 295 -26.87 -74.74 -21.13
C GLU A 295 -27.46 -75.72 -22.17
N GLY A 296 -28.03 -75.20 -23.27
CA GLY A 296 -28.69 -76.02 -24.31
C GLY A 296 -27.76 -76.66 -25.34
N GLU A 297 -26.56 -76.13 -25.54
CA GLU A 297 -25.65 -76.57 -26.60
C GLU A 297 -24.21 -76.58 -26.06
N LEU A 298 -23.61 -77.77 -25.90
CA LEU A 298 -22.19 -78.09 -26.18
C LEU A 298 -21.31 -78.67 -25.05
N GLN A 299 -20.90 -79.93 -25.28
CA GLN A 299 -19.59 -80.50 -24.88
C GLN A 299 -18.43 -80.00 -25.79
N LYS A 300 -18.68 -79.26 -26.89
CA LYS A 300 -17.65 -78.92 -27.92
C LYS A 300 -17.24 -77.44 -28.03
N VAL A 301 -17.82 -76.49 -27.29
CA VAL A 301 -17.50 -75.03 -27.39
C VAL A 301 -16.55 -74.50 -26.31
N ARG A 302 -16.05 -75.39 -25.44
CA ARG A 302 -15.29 -75.03 -24.23
C ARG A 302 -14.03 -74.19 -24.44
N GLU A 303 -13.42 -74.21 -25.62
CA GLU A 303 -12.20 -73.44 -25.93
C GLU A 303 -12.48 -72.08 -26.59
N LYS A 304 -13.57 -71.96 -27.35
CA LYS A 304 -14.01 -70.67 -27.94
C LYS A 304 -14.64 -69.76 -26.88
N TYR A 305 -15.14 -70.38 -25.80
CA TYR A 305 -15.84 -69.76 -24.68
C TYR A 305 -14.93 -68.93 -23.75
N ASN A 306 -13.75 -69.43 -23.40
CA ASN A 306 -12.86 -68.73 -22.45
C ASN A 306 -12.34 -67.38 -22.99
N LYS A 307 -12.07 -67.30 -24.30
CA LYS A 307 -11.65 -66.04 -24.94
C LYS A 307 -12.73 -64.95 -24.93
N LEU A 308 -13.99 -65.32 -25.15
CA LEU A 308 -15.11 -64.36 -25.16
C LEU A 308 -15.42 -63.80 -23.76
N CYS A 309 -15.23 -64.62 -22.71
CA CYS A 309 -15.38 -64.18 -21.32
C CYS A 309 -14.29 -63.18 -20.88
N ASP A 310 -13.05 -63.36 -21.34
CA ASP A 310 -11.94 -62.45 -21.01
C ASP A 310 -12.01 -61.13 -21.80
N GLU A 311 -12.47 -61.16 -23.05
CA GLU A 311 -12.72 -59.97 -23.87
C GLU A 311 -13.83 -59.08 -23.30
N LYS A 312 -14.91 -59.68 -22.76
CA LYS A 312 -15.99 -58.93 -22.09
C LYS A 312 -15.58 -58.36 -20.73
N LYS A 313 -14.74 -59.07 -19.95
CA LYS A 313 -14.12 -58.51 -18.73
C LYS A 313 -13.20 -57.33 -19.03
N GLN A 314 -12.42 -57.39 -20.12
CA GLN A 314 -11.56 -56.28 -20.55
C GLN A 314 -12.32 -55.08 -21.11
N GLN A 315 -13.42 -55.27 -21.84
CA GLN A 315 -14.26 -54.18 -22.34
C GLN A 315 -14.91 -53.34 -21.21
N ILE A 316 -15.21 -53.95 -20.07
CA ILE A 316 -15.93 -53.30 -18.96
C ILE A 316 -14.97 -52.70 -17.92
N SER A 317 -13.74 -53.22 -17.80
CA SER A 317 -12.65 -52.56 -17.03
C SER A 317 -12.36 -51.13 -17.51
N ARG A 318 -12.61 -50.86 -18.81
CA ARG A 318 -12.45 -49.53 -19.42
C ARG A 318 -13.58 -48.56 -19.06
N ALA A 319 -14.79 -49.05 -18.77
CA ALA A 319 -15.92 -48.22 -18.34
C ALA A 319 -15.77 -47.76 -16.88
N SER A 320 -15.33 -48.66 -16.00
CA SER A 320 -15.03 -48.37 -14.59
C SER A 320 -13.75 -47.53 -14.39
N GLN A 321 -12.85 -47.52 -15.39
CA GLN A 321 -11.69 -46.62 -15.44
C GLN A 321 -12.09 -45.17 -15.75
N PHE A 322 -13.10 -44.98 -16.61
CA PHE A 322 -13.65 -43.66 -16.97
C PHE A 322 -14.36 -42.99 -15.78
N THR A 323 -15.22 -43.72 -15.08
CA THR A 323 -15.89 -43.22 -13.85
C THR A 323 -14.89 -42.92 -12.73
N LYS A 324 -13.80 -43.69 -12.63
CA LYS A 324 -12.72 -43.43 -11.67
C LYS A 324 -11.89 -42.19 -12.05
N GLN A 325 -11.55 -42.03 -13.32
CA GLN A 325 -10.76 -40.88 -13.80
C GLN A 325 -11.56 -39.57 -13.68
N GLU A 326 -12.85 -39.59 -13.99
CA GLU A 326 -13.75 -38.44 -13.76
C GLU A 326 -13.89 -38.12 -12.26
N HIS A 327 -13.99 -39.14 -11.40
CA HIS A 327 -13.98 -38.96 -9.94
C HIS A 327 -12.66 -38.34 -9.44
N ASP A 328 -11.52 -38.88 -9.86
CA ASP A 328 -10.20 -38.43 -9.45
C ASP A 328 -9.94 -36.97 -9.89
N ASP A 329 -10.37 -36.59 -11.10
CA ASP A 329 -10.31 -35.21 -11.61
C ASP A 329 -11.20 -34.24 -10.83
N GLN A 330 -12.42 -34.65 -10.46
CA GLN A 330 -13.32 -33.84 -9.65
C GLN A 330 -12.78 -33.65 -8.22
N VAL A 331 -12.22 -34.70 -7.61
CA VAL A 331 -11.57 -34.65 -6.30
C VAL A 331 -10.33 -33.75 -6.35
N LEU A 332 -9.51 -33.85 -7.39
CA LEU A 332 -8.31 -33.02 -7.56
C LEU A 332 -8.67 -31.53 -7.67
N LYS A 333 -9.66 -31.17 -8.50
CA LYS A 333 -10.14 -29.79 -8.64
C LYS A 333 -10.70 -29.22 -7.34
N LEU A 334 -11.43 -30.02 -6.56
CA LEU A 334 -11.97 -29.59 -5.26
C LEU A 334 -10.87 -29.42 -4.20
N ARG A 335 -9.85 -30.30 -4.20
CA ARG A 335 -8.67 -30.18 -3.32
C ARG A 335 -7.81 -28.96 -3.67
N GLU A 336 -7.65 -28.65 -4.95
CA GLU A 336 -6.94 -27.46 -5.41
C GLU A 336 -7.68 -26.17 -5.00
N LYS A 337 -9.01 -26.13 -5.16
CA LYS A 337 -9.85 -25.05 -4.62
C LYS A 337 -9.70 -24.88 -3.11
N LEU A 338 -9.69 -25.98 -2.35
CA LEU A 338 -9.46 -25.94 -0.91
C LEU A 338 -8.06 -25.40 -0.56
N SER A 339 -7.04 -25.78 -1.33
CA SER A 339 -5.67 -25.28 -1.18
C SER A 339 -5.59 -23.76 -1.41
N ILE A 340 -6.20 -23.26 -2.49
CA ILE A 340 -6.26 -21.83 -2.81
C ILE A 340 -7.02 -21.05 -1.72
N LEU A 341 -8.12 -21.61 -1.18
CA LEU A 341 -8.87 -21.00 -0.08
C LEU A 341 -8.02 -20.84 1.18
N ASN A 342 -7.29 -21.90 1.54
CA ASN A 342 -6.43 -21.91 2.72
C ASN A 342 -5.23 -20.98 2.56
N ALA A 343 -4.65 -20.91 1.35
CA ALA A 343 -3.59 -19.96 1.03
C ALA A 343 -4.08 -18.51 1.14
N GLY A 344 -5.24 -18.19 0.54
CA GLY A 344 -5.82 -16.85 0.62
C GLY A 344 -6.23 -16.45 2.05
N TYR A 345 -6.68 -17.39 2.87
CA TYR A 345 -6.92 -17.14 4.31
C TYR A 345 -5.64 -16.82 5.06
N LYS A 346 -4.56 -17.57 4.80
CA LYS A 346 -3.26 -17.33 5.40
C LYS A 346 -2.74 -15.94 5.01
N GLU A 347 -2.78 -15.59 3.73
CA GLU A 347 -2.35 -14.27 3.22
C GLU A 347 -3.18 -13.13 3.82
N ALA A 348 -4.51 -13.22 3.82
CA ALA A 348 -5.37 -12.20 4.41
C ALA A 348 -5.11 -12.00 5.91
N THR A 349 -4.83 -13.08 6.65
CA THR A 349 -4.51 -13.02 8.08
C THR A 349 -3.12 -12.43 8.33
N GLU A 350 -2.13 -12.76 7.50
CA GLU A 350 -0.77 -12.21 7.56
C GLU A 350 -0.75 -10.71 7.21
N SER A 351 -1.52 -10.29 6.19
CA SER A 351 -1.70 -8.89 5.80
C SER A 351 -2.31 -8.06 6.94
N LEU A 352 -3.36 -8.57 7.61
CA LEU A 352 -3.96 -7.93 8.79
C LEU A 352 -2.97 -7.81 9.95
N ARG A 353 -2.18 -8.86 10.24
CA ARG A 353 -1.13 -8.81 11.28
C ARG A 353 -0.05 -7.78 10.97
N THR A 354 0.37 -7.72 9.72
CA THR A 354 1.40 -6.77 9.27
C THR A 354 0.91 -5.33 9.37
N GLN A 355 -0.34 -5.06 8.95
CA GLN A 355 -0.98 -3.74 9.14
C GLN A 355 -1.14 -3.39 10.62
N GLN A 356 -1.56 -4.34 11.46
CA GLN A 356 -1.67 -4.15 12.91
C GLN A 356 -0.32 -3.78 13.53
N GLN A 357 0.73 -4.55 13.24
CA GLN A 357 2.05 -4.30 13.80
C GLN A 357 2.65 -2.98 13.32
N GLY A 358 2.45 -2.64 12.04
CA GLY A 358 2.83 -1.33 11.50
C GLY A 358 2.10 -0.16 12.17
N ASN A 359 0.80 -0.31 12.46
CA ASN A 359 0.02 0.73 13.12
C ASN A 359 0.38 0.87 14.62
N ILE A 360 0.65 -0.25 15.32
CA ILE A 360 1.16 -0.22 16.70
C ILE A 360 2.52 0.48 16.76
N GLN A 361 3.43 0.21 15.83
CA GLN A 361 4.75 0.85 15.82
C GLN A 361 4.65 2.37 15.58
N LYS A 362 3.73 2.80 14.70
CA LYS A 362 3.43 4.23 14.51
C LYS A 362 2.81 4.85 15.77
N ALA A 363 1.86 4.17 16.41
CA ALA A 363 1.26 4.61 17.66
C ALA A 363 2.32 4.77 18.77
N GLN A 364 3.23 3.81 18.92
CA GLN A 364 4.37 3.91 19.86
C GLN A 364 5.28 5.10 19.57
N THR A 365 5.55 5.38 18.29
CA THR A 365 6.38 6.53 17.89
C THR A 365 5.70 7.85 18.28
N ILE A 366 4.40 7.97 18.01
CA ILE A 366 3.58 9.13 18.40
C ILE A 366 3.50 9.23 19.94
N GLY A 367 3.34 8.10 20.63
CA GLY A 367 3.33 8.03 22.09
C GLY A 367 4.61 8.55 22.71
N ASN A 368 5.77 8.18 22.16
CA ASN A 368 7.07 8.71 22.59
C ASN A 368 7.17 10.23 22.39
N GLN A 369 6.61 10.77 21.30
CA GLN A 369 6.56 12.22 21.06
C GLN A 369 5.65 12.92 22.07
N PHE A 370 4.48 12.36 22.35
CA PHE A 370 3.57 12.88 23.38
C PHE A 370 4.20 12.86 24.77
N GLU A 371 4.88 11.78 25.14
CA GLU A 371 5.59 11.69 26.42
C GLU A 371 6.71 12.73 26.52
N SER A 372 7.47 12.93 25.44
CA SER A 372 8.49 13.99 25.36
C SER A 372 7.88 15.39 25.56
N MET A 373 6.76 15.69 24.89
CA MET A 373 6.04 16.95 25.03
C MET A 373 5.51 17.15 26.45
N ILE A 374 4.90 16.13 27.06
CA ILE A 374 4.39 16.20 28.44
C ILE A 374 5.53 16.51 29.41
N LYS A 375 6.65 15.82 29.31
CA LYS A 375 7.82 16.07 30.17
C LYS A 375 8.37 17.49 30.01
N ARG A 376 8.46 18.00 28.77
CA ARG A 376 8.85 19.40 28.52
C ARG A 376 7.84 20.39 29.09
N PHE A 377 6.55 20.11 28.93
CA PHE A 377 5.46 20.94 29.46
C PHE A 377 5.50 21.01 31.00
N GLU A 378 5.61 19.87 31.67
CA GLU A 378 5.68 19.78 33.14
C GLU A 378 6.93 20.49 33.66
N ASN A 379 8.09 20.27 33.04
CA ASN A 379 9.33 20.95 33.42
C ASN A 379 9.24 22.47 33.24
N LEU A 380 8.66 22.93 32.13
CA LEU A 380 8.44 24.34 31.84
C LEU A 380 7.46 24.96 32.84
N LYS A 381 6.34 24.30 33.11
CA LYS A 381 5.33 24.71 34.10
C LYS A 381 5.93 24.82 35.51
N ALA A 382 6.68 23.80 35.94
CA ALA A 382 7.33 23.78 37.24
C ALA A 382 8.38 24.90 37.33
N THR A 383 9.32 24.97 36.39
CA THR A 383 10.38 25.99 36.37
C THR A 383 9.81 27.40 36.35
N THR A 384 8.76 27.65 35.56
CA THR A 384 8.12 28.97 35.45
C THR A 384 7.42 29.37 36.74
N THR A 385 6.65 28.45 37.34
CA THR A 385 5.96 28.69 38.62
C THR A 385 6.98 29.00 39.72
N THR A 386 8.02 28.17 39.87
CA THR A 386 9.05 28.37 40.90
C THR A 386 9.83 29.67 40.68
N LEU A 387 10.09 30.07 39.42
CA LEU A 387 10.77 31.33 39.14
C LEU A 387 9.88 32.56 39.44
N LEU A 388 8.59 32.52 39.10
CA LEU A 388 7.65 33.61 39.40
C LEU A 388 7.47 33.86 40.89
N GLU A 389 7.66 32.82 41.71
CA GLU A 389 7.67 32.92 43.18
C GLU A 389 8.99 33.48 43.73
N SER A 390 10.05 33.58 42.92
CA SER A 390 11.34 34.11 43.36
C SER A 390 11.34 35.63 43.48
N MET A 391 11.73 36.14 44.66
CA MET A 391 11.95 37.58 44.86
C MET A 391 13.35 38.04 44.43
N ASN A 392 14.18 37.19 43.82
CA ASN A 392 15.49 37.58 43.31
C ASN A 392 15.37 38.10 41.88
N ASP A 393 15.39 39.43 41.73
CA ASP A 393 15.30 40.11 40.45
C ASP A 393 16.38 39.68 39.44
N TRP A 394 17.62 39.44 39.89
CA TRP A 394 18.70 39.00 39.00
C TRP A 394 18.47 37.61 38.44
N THR A 395 18.05 36.67 39.29
CA THR A 395 17.70 35.31 38.88
C THR A 395 16.55 35.33 37.87
N VAL A 396 15.50 36.10 38.17
CA VAL A 396 14.34 36.25 37.28
C VAL A 396 14.77 36.73 35.89
N LEU A 397 15.58 37.78 35.82
CA LEU A 397 16.04 38.34 34.55
C LEU A 397 16.92 37.39 33.75
N GLN A 398 17.82 36.65 34.42
CA GLN A 398 18.72 35.72 33.75
C GLN A 398 18.01 34.47 33.22
N CYS A 399 16.95 34.01 33.90
CA CYS A 399 16.26 32.76 33.55
C CYS A 399 15.10 32.94 32.54
N ILE A 400 14.39 34.08 32.57
CA ILE A 400 13.21 34.32 31.69
C ILE A 400 13.51 34.12 30.20
N PRO A 401 14.60 34.66 29.62
CA PRO A 401 14.89 34.48 28.20
C PRO A 401 15.01 33.00 27.79
N ASP A 402 15.61 32.17 28.64
CA ASP A 402 15.76 30.73 28.39
C ASP A 402 14.41 30.01 28.47
N ILE A 403 13.56 30.41 29.43
CA ILE A 403 12.20 29.87 29.58
C ILE A 403 11.35 30.18 28.35
N LEU A 404 11.36 31.42 27.87
CA LEU A 404 10.63 31.83 26.68
C LEU A 404 11.17 31.13 25.41
N SER A 405 12.50 30.97 25.32
CA SER A 405 13.12 30.24 24.22
C SER A 405 12.72 28.76 24.20
N ALA A 406 12.61 28.11 25.35
CA ALA A 406 12.20 26.72 25.47
C ALA A 406 10.69 26.52 25.23
N LYS A 407 9.87 27.51 25.60
CA LYS A 407 8.42 27.50 25.35
C LYS A 407 8.09 27.45 23.86
N LYS A 408 8.80 28.25 23.05
CA LYS A 408 8.49 28.44 21.63
C LYS A 408 8.35 27.12 20.83
N PRO A 409 9.35 26.20 20.81
CA PRO A 409 9.23 24.95 20.06
C PRO A 409 8.10 24.04 20.57
N LEU A 410 7.87 24.00 21.89
CA LEU A 410 6.77 23.24 22.49
C LEU A 410 5.40 23.76 22.01
N MET A 411 5.22 25.09 21.96
CA MET A 411 3.96 25.69 21.49
C MET A 411 3.74 25.48 19.99
N GLU A 412 4.79 25.50 19.18
CA GLU A 412 4.73 25.18 17.75
C GLU A 412 4.29 23.72 17.53
N GLU A 413 4.84 22.79 18.32
CA GLU A 413 4.48 21.37 18.28
C GLU A 413 3.03 21.12 18.74
N LEU A 414 2.59 21.80 19.81
CA LEU A 414 1.21 21.72 20.32
C LEU A 414 0.15 22.25 19.33
N LYS A 415 0.54 23.21 18.48
CA LYS A 415 -0.32 23.79 17.44
C LYS A 415 -0.38 22.92 16.19
N LYS A 416 0.60 22.06 15.95
CA LYS A 416 0.65 21.17 14.79
C LYS A 416 -0.46 20.11 14.91
N GLU A 417 -1.27 19.96 13.87
CA GLU A 417 -2.16 18.80 13.78
C GLU A 417 -1.33 17.54 13.50
N THR A 418 -1.71 16.43 14.12
CA THR A 418 -1.11 15.12 13.93
C THR A 418 -2.05 14.24 13.09
N PRO A 419 -2.11 14.45 11.75
CA PRO A 419 -3.03 13.73 10.87
C PRO A 419 -2.77 12.22 10.88
N GLU A 420 -1.56 11.77 11.24
CA GLU A 420 -1.22 10.35 11.34
C GLU A 420 -2.15 9.59 12.30
N LEU A 421 -2.64 10.21 13.39
CA LEU A 421 -3.58 9.55 14.32
C LEU A 421 -4.90 9.15 13.64
N LYS A 422 -5.36 9.90 12.64
CA LYS A 422 -6.61 9.59 11.93
C LYS A 422 -6.44 8.37 11.02
N THR A 423 -5.22 8.12 10.54
CA THR A 423 -4.92 7.01 9.62
C THR A 423 -4.60 5.70 10.32
N LEU A 424 -4.40 5.71 11.64
CA LEU A 424 -4.06 4.50 12.42
C LEU A 424 -5.19 3.47 12.44
N THR A 425 -6.43 3.90 12.31
CA THR A 425 -7.63 3.04 12.30
C THR A 425 -8.05 2.62 10.88
N ASP A 426 -7.39 3.15 9.83
CA ASP A 426 -7.64 2.83 8.42
C ASP A 426 -7.06 1.47 8.02
N ILE A 427 -7.55 0.40 8.63
CA ILE A 427 -7.11 -0.97 8.36
C ILE A 427 -7.91 -1.52 7.18
N LYS A 428 -7.24 -1.99 6.12
CA LYS A 428 -7.90 -2.56 4.94
C LYS A 428 -7.95 -4.08 5.06
N MET A 429 -9.12 -4.65 4.77
CA MET A 429 -9.32 -6.10 4.76
C MET A 429 -9.28 -6.59 3.33
N GLU A 430 -8.32 -7.45 3.01
CA GLU A 430 -8.31 -8.19 1.76
C GLU A 430 -9.44 -9.22 1.77
N ARG A 431 -10.23 -9.25 0.69
CA ARG A 431 -11.32 -10.23 0.57
C ARG A 431 -10.69 -11.60 0.28
N LEU A 432 -11.20 -12.63 0.96
CA LEU A 432 -10.86 -14.00 0.62
C LEU A 432 -11.17 -14.26 -0.85
N PRO A 433 -10.34 -15.05 -1.56
CA PRO A 433 -10.58 -15.39 -2.95
C PRO A 433 -12.01 -15.91 -3.14
N ASN A 434 -12.65 -15.42 -4.20
CA ASN A 434 -14.03 -15.77 -4.48
C ASN A 434 -14.05 -17.12 -5.20
N ILE A 435 -14.08 -18.20 -4.42
CA ILE A 435 -14.03 -19.56 -4.94
C ILE A 435 -15.43 -19.95 -5.37
N SER A 436 -15.68 -19.83 -6.68
CA SER A 436 -16.91 -20.31 -7.26
C SER A 436 -17.04 -21.83 -7.08
N LEU A 437 -18.05 -22.21 -6.32
CA LEU A 437 -18.46 -23.59 -6.09
C LEU A 437 -19.29 -24.14 -7.25
N SER A 438 -19.67 -23.34 -8.25
CA SER A 438 -20.33 -23.87 -9.44
C SER A 438 -19.30 -24.61 -10.30
N ASN A 439 -19.61 -25.86 -10.68
CA ASN A 439 -18.84 -26.61 -11.69
C ASN A 439 -19.06 -26.08 -13.11
N ARG A 440 -19.46 -24.81 -13.22
CA ARG A 440 -19.60 -24.07 -14.47
C ARG A 440 -19.01 -22.70 -14.19
N VAL A 441 -17.93 -22.35 -14.88
CA VAL A 441 -17.69 -20.95 -15.22
C VAL A 441 -18.84 -20.59 -16.16
N SER A 442 -19.97 -20.18 -15.59
CA SER A 442 -21.00 -19.51 -16.38
C SER A 442 -20.50 -18.08 -16.51
N VAL A 443 -19.73 -17.82 -17.56
CA VAL A 443 -19.73 -16.47 -18.13
C VAL A 443 -21.14 -16.32 -18.67
N THR A 444 -22.00 -15.67 -17.88
CA THR A 444 -23.34 -15.34 -18.34
C THR A 444 -23.19 -14.28 -19.42
N THR A 445 -23.65 -14.60 -20.62
CA THR A 445 -23.94 -13.62 -21.66
C THR A 445 -24.68 -12.43 -21.01
N GLN A 446 -24.11 -11.22 -21.10
CA GLN A 446 -24.75 -10.06 -20.48
C GLN A 446 -25.91 -9.55 -21.32
N SER A 447 -25.68 -9.48 -22.62
CA SER A 447 -26.66 -9.04 -23.59
C SER A 447 -26.45 -9.76 -24.91
N VAL A 448 -27.54 -9.89 -25.65
CA VAL A 448 -27.54 -10.38 -27.03
C VAL A 448 -28.12 -9.26 -27.85
N MET A 449 -27.38 -8.81 -28.85
CA MET A 449 -27.86 -7.87 -29.85
C MET A 449 -28.09 -8.63 -31.16
N THR A 450 -29.17 -8.31 -31.84
CA THR A 450 -29.48 -8.86 -33.15
C THR A 450 -29.21 -7.78 -34.18
N ILE A 451 -28.44 -8.11 -35.22
CA ILE A 451 -28.18 -7.15 -36.28
C ILE A 451 -29.44 -6.98 -37.12
N GLU A 452 -29.93 -5.74 -37.21
CA GLU A 452 -31.18 -5.43 -37.89
C GLU A 452 -31.14 -5.86 -39.37
N GLY A 453 -32.02 -6.80 -39.74
CA GLY A 453 -32.23 -7.21 -41.13
C GLY A 453 -31.26 -8.26 -41.69
N ILE A 454 -30.19 -8.68 -41.00
CA ILE A 454 -29.26 -9.71 -41.50
C ILE A 454 -29.93 -11.09 -41.59
N SER A 455 -30.57 -11.53 -40.50
CA SER A 455 -31.26 -12.83 -40.46
C SER A 455 -32.38 -12.94 -41.50
N CYS A 456 -33.09 -11.84 -41.75
CA CYS A 456 -34.13 -11.75 -42.79
C CYS A 456 -33.57 -11.81 -44.22
N LYS A 457 -32.31 -11.38 -44.42
CA LYS A 457 -31.63 -11.35 -45.73
C LYS A 457 -30.87 -12.65 -46.04
N THR A 458 -30.85 -13.62 -45.12
CA THR A 458 -30.08 -14.88 -45.22
C THR A 458 -28.61 -14.61 -45.54
N TRP A 459 -28.02 -13.63 -44.85
CA TRP A 459 -26.60 -13.25 -44.98
C TRP A 459 -25.78 -13.89 -43.87
N ASP A 460 -24.56 -14.28 -44.20
CA ASP A 460 -23.63 -14.88 -43.24
C ASP A 460 -22.68 -13.82 -42.68
N VAL A 461 -22.33 -13.94 -41.40
CA VAL A 461 -21.33 -13.11 -40.72
C VAL A 461 -20.01 -13.87 -40.65
N CYS A 462 -19.07 -13.51 -41.52
CA CYS A 462 -17.75 -14.12 -41.56
C CYS A 462 -16.79 -13.50 -40.53
N ASP A 463 -16.91 -12.20 -40.27
CA ASP A 463 -15.98 -11.50 -39.38
C ASP A 463 -16.60 -10.24 -38.74
N ILE A 464 -16.08 -9.84 -37.59
CA ILE A 464 -16.45 -8.61 -36.89
C ILE A 464 -15.23 -7.88 -36.34
N THR A 465 -15.27 -6.56 -36.37
CA THR A 465 -14.28 -5.72 -35.67
C THR A 465 -14.97 -4.50 -35.04
N ALA A 466 -14.34 -3.92 -34.03
CA ALA A 466 -14.85 -2.72 -33.37
C ALA A 466 -13.93 -1.53 -33.64
N THR A 467 -14.53 -0.40 -33.99
CA THR A 467 -13.82 0.86 -34.20
C THR A 467 -13.71 1.66 -32.91
N GLN A 468 -12.71 2.54 -32.84
CA GLN A 468 -12.50 3.41 -31.67
C GLN A 468 -13.69 4.33 -31.36
N ASN A 469 -14.51 4.64 -32.37
CA ASN A 469 -15.70 5.47 -32.20
C ASN A 469 -16.92 4.67 -31.70
N GLY A 470 -16.74 3.40 -31.34
CA GLY A 470 -17.79 2.55 -30.76
C GLY A 470 -18.74 1.92 -31.79
N TYR A 471 -18.44 2.02 -33.09
CA TYR A 471 -19.17 1.27 -34.12
C TYR A 471 -18.59 -0.11 -34.31
N ILE A 472 -19.46 -1.09 -34.56
CA ILE A 472 -19.10 -2.46 -34.88
C ILE A 472 -19.23 -2.62 -36.39
N VAL A 473 -18.19 -3.14 -37.03
CA VAL A 473 -18.18 -3.50 -38.44
C VAL A 473 -18.40 -5.00 -38.53
N VAL A 474 -19.33 -5.40 -39.39
CA VAL A 474 -19.71 -6.79 -39.63
C VAL A 474 -19.55 -7.06 -41.10
N THR A 475 -18.70 -8.03 -41.45
CA THR A 475 -18.49 -8.44 -42.83
C THR A 475 -18.89 -9.88 -43.04
N GLY A 476 -19.29 -10.19 -44.26
CA GLY A 476 -19.55 -11.56 -44.63
C GLY A 476 -20.28 -11.70 -45.95
N ASN A 477 -20.94 -12.84 -46.11
CA ASN A 477 -21.48 -13.29 -47.38
C ASN A 477 -22.89 -12.75 -47.59
N ALA A 478 -23.11 -12.08 -48.72
CA ALA A 478 -24.42 -11.53 -49.11
C ALA A 478 -25.17 -12.43 -50.11
N GLY A 479 -24.95 -13.74 -50.04
CA GLY A 479 -25.49 -14.76 -50.94
C GLY A 479 -24.59 -15.01 -52.15
N VAL A 480 -25.16 -15.57 -53.22
CA VAL A 480 -24.38 -16.11 -54.36
C VAL A 480 -23.54 -15.06 -55.10
N THR A 481 -23.87 -13.76 -54.98
CA THR A 481 -23.39 -12.69 -55.90
C THR A 481 -22.61 -11.56 -55.22
N GLY A 482 -22.26 -11.68 -53.94
CA GLY A 482 -21.48 -10.61 -53.30
C GLY A 482 -21.23 -10.79 -51.81
N SER A 483 -20.43 -9.88 -51.26
CA SER A 483 -20.17 -9.74 -49.82
C SER A 483 -20.85 -8.47 -49.29
N HIS A 484 -21.11 -8.42 -47.99
CA HIS A 484 -21.58 -7.20 -47.33
C HIS A 484 -20.53 -6.67 -46.34
N ILE A 485 -20.55 -5.35 -46.17
CA ILE A 485 -19.91 -4.63 -45.08
C ILE A 485 -21.01 -3.82 -44.40
N THR A 486 -21.34 -4.17 -43.17
CA THR A 486 -22.42 -3.56 -42.41
C THR A 486 -21.83 -2.91 -41.16
N VAL A 487 -22.04 -1.61 -41.02
CA VAL A 487 -21.65 -0.84 -39.83
C VAL A 487 -22.87 -0.67 -38.95
N ILE A 488 -22.74 -1.08 -37.70
CA ILE A 488 -23.81 -1.01 -36.70
C ILE A 488 -23.35 -0.23 -35.47
N ASP A 489 -24.32 0.34 -34.75
CA ASP A 489 -24.06 0.89 -33.42
C ASP A 489 -24.02 -0.22 -32.35
N THR A 490 -23.66 0.14 -31.11
CA THR A 490 -23.62 -0.78 -29.96
C THR A 490 -24.98 -1.36 -29.57
N LYS A 491 -26.09 -0.89 -30.16
CA LYS A 491 -27.44 -1.42 -29.95
C LYS A 491 -27.87 -2.38 -31.06
N GLY A 492 -27.04 -2.57 -32.10
CA GLY A 492 -27.32 -3.45 -33.23
C GLY A 492 -28.09 -2.79 -34.37
N LYS A 493 -28.26 -1.47 -34.32
CA LYS A 493 -28.92 -0.71 -35.38
C LYS A 493 -27.94 -0.49 -36.53
N VAL A 494 -28.39 -0.76 -37.75
CA VAL A 494 -27.59 -0.51 -38.96
C VAL A 494 -27.45 0.99 -39.19
N VAL A 495 -26.20 1.44 -39.28
CA VAL A 495 -25.81 2.83 -39.56
C VAL A 495 -25.44 3.00 -41.02
N GLN A 496 -24.70 2.02 -41.57
CA GLN A 496 -24.28 2.00 -42.97
C GLN A 496 -24.24 0.56 -43.47
N GLU A 497 -24.64 0.34 -44.71
CA GLU A 497 -24.55 -0.96 -45.38
C GLU A 497 -23.93 -0.76 -46.77
N MET A 498 -22.85 -1.49 -47.06
CA MET A 498 -22.20 -1.51 -48.36
C MET A 498 -22.26 -2.93 -48.92
N ARG A 499 -22.60 -3.05 -50.20
CA ARG A 499 -22.56 -4.33 -50.93
C ARG A 499 -21.43 -4.33 -51.92
N GLN A 500 -20.64 -5.40 -51.91
CA GLN A 500 -19.62 -5.66 -52.90
C GLN A 500 -20.10 -6.78 -53.81
N LEU A 501 -20.51 -6.42 -55.03
CA LEU A 501 -20.94 -7.41 -56.02
C LEU A 501 -19.72 -8.07 -56.66
N THR A 502 -19.73 -9.39 -56.73
CA THR A 502 -18.72 -10.16 -57.45
C THR A 502 -19.38 -10.87 -58.63
N THR A 503 -18.84 -10.69 -59.84
CA THR A 503 -19.47 -11.20 -61.07
C THR A 503 -19.05 -12.63 -61.42
N ASN A 504 -17.98 -13.15 -60.78
CA ASN A 504 -17.25 -14.33 -61.26
C ASN A 504 -17.05 -15.45 -60.22
N TYR A 505 -17.49 -15.26 -58.97
CA TYR A 505 -17.21 -16.20 -57.88
C TYR A 505 -18.47 -16.46 -57.05
N LYS A 506 -18.71 -17.73 -56.68
CA LYS A 506 -19.81 -18.10 -55.79
C LYS A 506 -19.36 -17.90 -54.35
N ASN A 507 -20.17 -17.21 -53.56
CA ASN A 507 -20.04 -17.05 -52.11
C ASN A 507 -18.72 -16.38 -51.65
N PRO A 508 -18.50 -15.09 -51.95
CA PRO A 508 -17.30 -14.39 -51.49
C PRO A 508 -17.40 -14.06 -49.98
N ASP A 509 -16.61 -14.76 -49.16
CA ASP A 509 -16.44 -14.41 -47.75
C ASP A 509 -15.67 -13.09 -47.63
N CYS A 510 -15.94 -12.30 -46.60
CA CYS A 510 -15.18 -11.08 -46.35
C CYS A 510 -14.82 -10.92 -44.88
N PHE A 511 -13.55 -10.62 -44.64
CA PHE A 511 -12.92 -10.49 -43.33
C PHE A 511 -12.57 -9.03 -43.06
N CYS A 512 -12.51 -8.61 -41.79
CA CYS A 512 -12.24 -7.23 -41.45
C CYS A 512 -11.43 -7.08 -40.17
N ASP A 513 -10.64 -6.00 -40.10
CA ASP A 513 -9.99 -5.62 -38.84
C ASP A 513 -9.87 -4.10 -38.70
N PHE A 514 -9.79 -3.65 -37.47
CA PHE A 514 -9.68 -2.25 -37.12
C PHE A 514 -8.31 -1.70 -37.51
N LEU A 515 -8.29 -0.54 -38.18
CA LEU A 515 -7.04 0.09 -38.64
C LEU A 515 -6.71 1.35 -37.85
N SER A 516 -7.59 2.36 -37.85
CA SER A 516 -7.37 3.62 -37.12
C SER A 516 -8.62 4.49 -37.09
N GLY A 517 -8.98 5.06 -35.93
CA GLY A 517 -10.11 5.98 -35.80
C GLY A 517 -11.44 5.38 -36.27
N SER A 518 -11.97 5.87 -37.41
CA SER A 518 -13.16 5.31 -38.09
C SER A 518 -12.83 4.35 -39.23
N LYS A 519 -11.56 4.10 -39.52
CA LYS A 519 -11.10 3.27 -40.64
C LYS A 519 -10.90 1.82 -40.23
N PHE A 520 -11.24 0.93 -41.15
CA PHE A 520 -11.04 -0.50 -41.04
C PHE A 520 -10.56 -1.05 -42.39
N VAL A 521 -9.84 -2.16 -42.34
CA VAL A 521 -9.42 -2.90 -43.51
C VAL A 521 -10.39 -4.06 -43.73
N THR A 522 -10.68 -4.35 -44.99
CA THR A 522 -11.43 -5.54 -45.38
C THR A 522 -10.63 -6.35 -46.38
N ALA A 523 -10.63 -7.66 -46.22
CA ALA A 523 -10.12 -8.56 -47.22
C ALA A 523 -11.23 -9.50 -47.67
N CYS A 524 -11.67 -9.37 -48.92
CA CYS A 524 -12.77 -10.16 -49.45
C CYS A 524 -12.26 -11.19 -50.47
N ASP A 525 -12.82 -12.39 -50.37
CA ASP A 525 -12.59 -13.50 -51.27
C ASP A 525 -13.14 -13.16 -52.68
N PRO A 526 -12.38 -13.39 -53.76
CA PRO A 526 -11.13 -14.14 -53.77
C PRO A 526 -9.86 -13.35 -53.44
N ARG A 527 -9.77 -12.05 -53.75
CA ARG A 527 -8.48 -11.31 -53.79
C ARG A 527 -8.62 -9.81 -53.66
N GLU A 528 -9.59 -9.31 -52.91
CA GLU A 528 -9.74 -7.89 -52.70
C GLU A 528 -9.18 -7.48 -51.35
N LEU A 529 -8.42 -6.39 -51.32
CA LEU A 529 -8.01 -5.72 -50.09
C LEU A 529 -8.42 -4.25 -50.18
N GLY A 530 -9.17 -3.76 -49.20
CA GLY A 530 -9.70 -2.41 -49.20
C GLY A 530 -9.68 -1.74 -47.83
N ILE A 531 -9.58 -0.42 -47.81
CA ILE A 531 -9.72 0.42 -46.61
C ILE A 531 -10.97 1.26 -46.77
N TYR A 532 -11.84 1.17 -45.76
CA TYR A 532 -13.12 1.84 -45.68
C TYR A 532 -13.22 2.61 -44.37
N ASP A 533 -14.14 3.57 -44.29
CA ASP A 533 -14.53 4.20 -43.03
C ASP A 533 -15.96 3.82 -42.62
N THR A 534 -16.32 4.10 -41.37
CA THR A 534 -17.67 3.83 -40.83
C THR A 534 -18.80 4.59 -41.52
N ASN A 535 -18.49 5.63 -42.31
CA ASN A 535 -19.47 6.38 -43.10
C ASN A 535 -19.67 5.76 -44.50
N GLY A 536 -18.94 4.70 -44.82
CA GLY A 536 -18.99 4.01 -46.11
C GLY A 536 -18.10 4.63 -47.19
N MET A 537 -17.18 5.53 -46.82
CA MET A 537 -16.19 6.08 -47.74
C MET A 537 -15.11 5.03 -48.03
N GLN A 538 -14.94 4.68 -49.30
CA GLN A 538 -13.83 3.85 -49.77
C GLN A 538 -12.58 4.73 -49.98
N HIS A 539 -11.50 4.44 -49.25
CA HIS A 539 -10.23 5.19 -49.38
C HIS A 539 -9.28 4.57 -50.40
N THR A 540 -9.04 3.26 -50.28
CA THR A 540 -8.09 2.54 -51.12
C THR A 540 -8.62 1.13 -51.35
N LYS A 541 -8.45 0.59 -52.56
CA LYS A 541 -8.85 -0.77 -52.92
C LYS A 541 -7.88 -1.32 -53.95
N VAL A 542 -7.36 -2.52 -53.71
CA VAL A 542 -6.41 -3.21 -54.58
C VAL A 542 -6.78 -4.67 -54.74
N ASN A 543 -6.32 -5.27 -55.84
CA ASN A 543 -6.33 -6.70 -56.00
C ASN A 543 -5.07 -7.29 -55.35
N VAL A 544 -5.20 -8.30 -54.50
CA VAL A 544 -4.08 -8.94 -53.79
C VAL A 544 -3.04 -9.48 -54.76
N SER A 545 -3.45 -10.07 -55.90
CA SER A 545 -2.51 -10.55 -56.94
C SER A 545 -1.76 -9.41 -57.63
N ALA A 546 -2.30 -8.19 -57.65
CA ALA A 546 -1.62 -7.05 -58.24
C ALA A 546 -0.48 -6.52 -57.35
N VAL A 547 -0.64 -6.62 -56.02
CA VAL A 547 0.35 -6.14 -55.05
C VAL A 547 1.26 -7.26 -54.50
N THR A 548 0.89 -8.53 -54.73
CA THR A 548 1.66 -9.72 -54.34
C THR A 548 1.62 -10.75 -55.46
N PRO A 549 2.56 -10.69 -56.43
CA PRO A 549 2.60 -11.64 -57.55
C PRO A 549 2.80 -13.09 -57.12
N GLU A 550 3.39 -13.32 -55.94
CA GLU A 550 3.58 -14.65 -55.35
C GLU A 550 2.31 -15.21 -54.68
N TRP A 551 1.21 -14.44 -54.63
CA TRP A 551 -0.05 -14.91 -54.07
C TRP A 551 -0.58 -16.08 -54.90
N PRO A 552 -0.90 -17.24 -54.30
CA PRO A 552 -1.37 -18.40 -55.05
C PRO A 552 -2.63 -18.06 -55.87
N PRO A 553 -2.60 -18.18 -57.21
CA PRO A 553 -3.66 -17.70 -58.09
C PRO A 553 -4.94 -18.55 -58.10
N GLU A 554 -5.07 -19.51 -57.19
CA GLU A 554 -6.28 -20.33 -56.97
C GLU A 554 -6.81 -20.23 -55.53
N ARG A 555 -6.21 -19.38 -54.68
CA ARG A 555 -6.50 -19.38 -53.25
C ARG A 555 -7.03 -18.04 -52.76
N GLY A 556 -8.06 -18.12 -51.92
CA GLY A 556 -8.77 -17.01 -51.31
C GLY A 556 -8.04 -16.33 -50.16
N VAL A 557 -8.48 -15.16 -49.72
CA VAL A 557 -8.06 -14.63 -48.40
C VAL A 557 -8.94 -15.28 -47.33
N THR A 558 -8.35 -15.61 -46.18
CA THR A 558 -9.11 -16.25 -45.08
C THR A 558 -9.06 -15.46 -43.78
N CYS A 559 -8.18 -14.48 -43.68
CA CYS A 559 -8.09 -13.58 -42.54
C CYS A 559 -7.33 -12.29 -42.88
N VAL A 560 -7.61 -11.26 -42.10
CA VAL A 560 -6.89 -10.00 -42.09
C VAL A 560 -6.68 -9.54 -40.65
N ALA A 561 -5.52 -8.97 -40.33
CA ALA A 561 -5.27 -8.35 -39.03
C ALA A 561 -4.35 -7.14 -39.15
N SER A 562 -4.44 -6.22 -38.21
CA SER A 562 -3.74 -4.95 -38.24
C SER A 562 -2.86 -4.76 -37.00
N ASP A 563 -1.57 -4.49 -37.21
CA ASP A 563 -0.68 -3.93 -36.19
C ASP A 563 -0.65 -2.42 -36.37
N ILE A 564 -1.55 -1.75 -35.67
CA ILE A 564 -1.73 -0.29 -35.71
C ILE A 564 -0.45 0.44 -35.31
N LYS A 565 0.35 -0.13 -34.40
CA LYS A 565 1.58 0.50 -33.91
C LYS A 565 2.69 0.48 -34.96
N LYS A 566 2.71 -0.54 -35.81
CA LYS A 566 3.71 -0.69 -36.89
C LYS A 566 3.19 -0.30 -38.28
N ASP A 567 1.93 0.13 -38.38
CA ASP A 567 1.24 0.37 -39.66
C ASP A 567 1.36 -0.86 -40.59
N LEU A 568 1.11 -2.06 -40.05
CA LEU A 568 1.15 -3.31 -40.80
C LEU A 568 -0.23 -3.97 -40.88
N ILE A 569 -0.57 -4.50 -42.05
CA ILE A 569 -1.77 -5.27 -42.33
C ILE A 569 -1.34 -6.67 -42.76
N PHE A 570 -1.69 -7.67 -41.98
CA PHE A 570 -1.39 -9.08 -42.23
C PHE A 570 -2.52 -9.72 -43.01
N LEU A 571 -2.17 -10.53 -44.01
CA LEU A 571 -3.08 -11.37 -44.78
C LEU A 571 -2.63 -12.82 -44.78
N GLY A 572 -3.58 -13.70 -44.46
CA GLY A 572 -3.37 -15.14 -44.39
C GLY A 572 -4.31 -15.95 -45.27
N ASN A 573 -3.96 -17.22 -45.41
CA ASN A 573 -4.73 -18.23 -46.14
C ASN A 573 -4.53 -19.61 -45.47
N TYR A 574 -5.61 -20.31 -45.15
CA TYR A 574 -5.57 -21.60 -44.43
C TYR A 574 -4.89 -22.75 -45.20
N GLN A 575 -4.75 -22.63 -46.51
CA GLN A 575 -4.12 -23.65 -47.36
C GLN A 575 -2.60 -23.42 -47.51
N CYS A 576 -2.07 -22.24 -47.14
CA CYS A 576 -0.67 -21.87 -47.34
C CYS A 576 0.03 -21.53 -46.02
N ARG A 577 1.34 -21.78 -45.96
CA ARG A 577 2.17 -21.49 -44.77
C ARG A 577 2.82 -20.10 -44.83
N HIS A 578 2.26 -19.17 -45.60
CA HIS A 578 2.77 -17.81 -45.71
C HIS A 578 1.77 -16.82 -45.11
N LEU A 579 2.28 -15.86 -44.36
CA LEU A 579 1.56 -14.68 -43.92
C LEU A 579 2.22 -13.45 -44.55
N TYR A 580 1.44 -12.61 -45.21
CA TYR A 580 1.95 -11.45 -45.95
C TYR A 580 1.60 -10.19 -45.17
N ALA A 581 2.59 -9.33 -44.88
CA ALA A 581 2.39 -8.07 -44.18
C ALA A 581 2.56 -6.90 -45.15
N PHE A 582 1.58 -6.01 -45.22
CA PHE A 582 1.55 -4.82 -46.05
C PHE A 582 1.54 -3.56 -45.19
N ASN A 583 1.96 -2.43 -45.71
CA ASN A 583 1.71 -1.14 -45.04
C ASN A 583 0.32 -0.55 -45.38
N GLY A 584 -0.03 0.61 -44.81
CA GLY A 584 -1.30 1.30 -45.09
C GLY A 584 -1.51 1.74 -46.56
N LEU A 585 -0.51 1.60 -47.43
CA LEU A 585 -0.60 1.82 -48.89
C LEU A 585 -0.65 0.50 -49.69
N PHE A 586 -0.83 -0.64 -49.01
CA PHE A 586 -0.83 -1.99 -49.58
C PHE A 586 0.45 -2.38 -50.32
N LYS A 587 1.59 -1.82 -49.91
CA LYS A 587 2.91 -2.29 -50.35
C LYS A 587 3.36 -3.43 -49.45
N LEU A 588 3.79 -4.56 -50.04
CA LEU A 588 4.31 -5.71 -49.30
C LEU A 588 5.60 -5.32 -48.54
N CYS A 589 5.57 -5.49 -47.22
CA CYS A 589 6.67 -5.23 -46.30
C CYS A 589 7.39 -6.50 -45.87
N HIS A 590 6.63 -7.54 -45.49
CA HIS A 590 7.18 -8.80 -44.99
C HIS A 590 6.43 -10.01 -45.55
N LYS A 591 7.16 -11.11 -45.71
CA LYS A 591 6.61 -12.45 -45.98
C LYS A 591 7.10 -13.40 -44.89
N LEU A 592 6.19 -13.79 -44.01
CA LEU A 592 6.47 -14.66 -42.87
C LEU A 592 6.14 -16.11 -43.23
N ILE A 593 6.98 -17.05 -42.80
CA ILE A 593 6.77 -18.48 -43.04
C ILE A 593 6.33 -19.10 -41.72
N LEU A 594 5.09 -19.61 -41.65
CA LEU A 594 4.56 -20.20 -40.43
C LEU A 594 5.46 -21.35 -39.94
N PRO A 595 5.83 -21.42 -38.65
CA PRO A 595 6.67 -22.50 -38.13
C PRO A 595 5.97 -23.86 -38.22
N LYS A 596 6.73 -24.95 -38.35
CA LYS A 596 6.16 -26.31 -38.26
C LYS A 596 5.68 -26.56 -36.81
N PRO A 597 4.54 -27.25 -36.57
CA PRO A 597 3.75 -28.04 -37.52
C PRO A 597 2.56 -27.32 -38.19
N LEU A 598 2.45 -25.99 -38.15
CA LEU A 598 1.33 -25.26 -38.79
C LEU A 598 1.22 -25.59 -40.29
N LYS A 599 0.00 -25.91 -40.73
CA LYS A 599 -0.38 -26.23 -42.11
C LYS A 599 -0.86 -25.01 -42.88
N GLY A 600 -1.48 -24.06 -42.19
CA GLY A 600 -1.82 -22.74 -42.73
C GLY A 600 -2.41 -21.81 -41.68
N CYS A 601 -2.81 -20.61 -42.11
CA CYS A 601 -3.37 -19.59 -41.22
C CYS A 601 -4.84 -19.39 -41.58
N HIS A 602 -5.74 -19.94 -40.77
CA HIS A 602 -7.18 -19.67 -40.87
C HIS A 602 -7.49 -18.28 -40.36
N ASP A 603 -6.91 -17.94 -39.21
CA ASP A 603 -7.02 -16.62 -38.60
C ASP A 603 -5.70 -16.17 -37.98
N VAL A 604 -5.54 -14.85 -37.84
CA VAL A 604 -4.41 -14.23 -37.16
C VAL A 604 -4.91 -13.05 -36.32
N ALA A 605 -4.38 -12.90 -35.12
CA ALA A 605 -4.57 -11.71 -34.29
C ALA A 605 -3.23 -11.12 -33.88
N VAL A 606 -3.14 -9.80 -33.82
CA VAL A 606 -1.96 -9.11 -33.32
C VAL A 606 -2.09 -8.92 -31.81
N PHE A 607 -1.11 -9.41 -31.06
CA PHE A 607 -1.09 -9.25 -29.60
C PHE A 607 0.30 -8.86 -29.12
N GLU A 608 0.40 -7.67 -28.51
CA GLU A 608 1.65 -7.04 -28.08
C GLU A 608 2.71 -6.93 -29.21
N ARG A 609 3.67 -7.86 -29.25
CA ARG A 609 4.72 -7.96 -30.28
C ARG A 609 4.66 -9.29 -31.04
N ASN A 610 3.63 -10.09 -30.78
CA ASN A 610 3.47 -11.44 -31.31
C ASN A 610 2.21 -11.53 -32.18
N LEU A 611 2.21 -12.52 -33.08
CA LEU A 611 1.07 -12.90 -33.89
C LEU A 611 0.49 -14.19 -33.30
N VAL A 612 -0.79 -14.16 -32.93
CA VAL A 612 -1.54 -15.35 -32.55
C VAL A 612 -2.12 -15.95 -33.81
N VAL A 613 -1.65 -17.13 -34.22
CA VAL A 613 -2.05 -17.80 -35.45
C VAL A 613 -2.91 -19.01 -35.15
N CYS A 614 -4.10 -19.05 -35.74
CA CYS A 614 -5.04 -20.16 -35.67
C CYS A 614 -4.91 -21.04 -36.92
N ASP A 615 -4.52 -22.30 -36.75
CA ASP A 615 -4.51 -23.31 -37.79
C ASP A 615 -5.63 -24.31 -37.56
N ILE A 616 -6.75 -24.07 -38.24
CA ILE A 616 -7.94 -24.90 -38.16
C ILE A 616 -7.71 -26.33 -38.67
N ILE A 617 -6.85 -26.51 -39.68
CA ILE A 617 -6.57 -27.82 -40.31
C ILE A 617 -5.54 -28.62 -39.50
N GLY A 618 -4.55 -27.92 -38.93
CA GLY A 618 -3.59 -28.47 -37.97
C GLY A 618 -4.15 -28.64 -36.57
N ARG A 619 -5.32 -28.06 -36.28
CA ARG A 619 -5.98 -28.04 -34.97
C ARG A 619 -5.07 -27.47 -33.87
N MET A 620 -4.38 -26.38 -34.19
CA MET A 620 -3.36 -25.80 -33.32
C MET A 620 -3.41 -24.28 -33.37
N ALA A 621 -3.29 -23.65 -32.21
CA ALA A 621 -3.11 -22.20 -32.11
C ALA A 621 -1.77 -21.92 -31.45
N ILE A 622 -1.00 -20.98 -32.01
CA ILE A 622 0.30 -20.60 -31.47
C ILE A 622 0.45 -19.08 -31.39
N ALA A 623 1.36 -18.62 -30.56
CA ALA A 623 1.94 -17.28 -30.65
C ALA A 623 3.31 -17.38 -31.35
N MET A 624 3.57 -16.52 -32.32
CA MET A 624 4.85 -16.41 -33.03
C MET A 624 5.34 -14.96 -33.10
N ASN A 625 6.65 -14.76 -33.20
CA ASN A 625 7.25 -13.44 -33.41
C ASN A 625 7.35 -13.09 -34.91
N MET A 626 7.85 -11.88 -35.21
CA MET A 626 8.05 -11.42 -36.60
C MET A 626 9.19 -12.16 -37.31
N GLU A 627 10.06 -12.83 -36.57
CA GLU A 627 11.14 -13.68 -37.07
C GLU A 627 10.65 -15.09 -37.47
N SER A 628 9.35 -15.34 -37.39
CA SER A 628 8.70 -16.62 -37.68
C SER A 628 9.00 -17.75 -36.69
N GLU A 629 9.43 -17.42 -35.48
CA GLU A 629 9.70 -18.37 -34.41
C GLU A 629 8.46 -18.56 -33.54
N MET A 630 8.17 -19.82 -33.19
CA MET A 630 7.09 -20.15 -32.26
C MET A 630 7.50 -19.73 -30.85
N VAL A 631 6.81 -18.75 -30.30
CA VAL A 631 6.96 -18.32 -28.90
C VAL A 631 6.23 -19.29 -27.99
N ARG A 632 5.04 -19.74 -28.39
CA ARG A 632 4.20 -20.60 -27.56
C ARG A 632 3.10 -21.33 -28.34
N GLU A 633 2.73 -22.53 -27.89
CA GLU A 633 1.48 -23.22 -28.26
C GLU A 633 0.38 -23.00 -27.22
N PHE A 634 -0.85 -22.73 -27.67
CA PHE A 634 -2.03 -22.63 -26.81
C PHE A 634 -2.71 -23.99 -26.65
N LYS A 635 -3.07 -24.34 -25.42
CA LYS A 635 -3.70 -25.63 -25.11
C LYS A 635 -5.16 -25.65 -25.56
N GLN A 636 -5.55 -26.74 -26.19
CA GLN A 636 -6.94 -27.03 -26.53
C GLN A 636 -7.80 -27.20 -25.26
N PRO A 637 -9.12 -26.98 -25.33
CA PRO A 637 -10.07 -27.35 -24.27
C PRO A 637 -9.97 -28.84 -23.90
N ALA A 638 -10.09 -29.18 -22.62
CA ALA A 638 -9.96 -30.56 -22.14
C ALA A 638 -11.14 -31.47 -22.54
N GLY A 639 -10.87 -32.68 -23.04
CA GLY A 639 -11.84 -33.74 -23.35
C GLY A 639 -11.22 -34.91 -24.13
N ASP A 640 -11.32 -36.14 -23.62
CA ASP A 640 -10.39 -37.26 -23.94
C ASP A 640 -10.45 -37.87 -25.36
N LEU A 641 -11.31 -37.42 -26.26
CA LEU A 641 -11.41 -37.96 -27.64
C LEU A 641 -11.72 -36.91 -28.71
N ILE A 642 -11.85 -35.64 -28.31
CA ILE A 642 -12.34 -34.57 -29.19
C ILE A 642 -11.16 -33.66 -29.55
N THR A 643 -10.79 -33.63 -30.82
CA THR A 643 -9.73 -32.74 -31.31
C THR A 643 -10.34 -31.39 -31.67
N TRP A 644 -10.02 -30.34 -30.91
CA TRP A 644 -10.56 -29.00 -31.12
C TRP A 644 -9.74 -28.22 -32.16
N GLY A 645 -10.39 -27.62 -33.15
CA GLY A 645 -9.76 -26.71 -34.11
C GLY A 645 -10.02 -25.24 -33.75
N PRO A 646 -9.00 -24.38 -33.73
CA PRO A 646 -9.19 -22.95 -33.48
C PRO A 646 -9.74 -22.26 -34.74
N ILE A 647 -10.74 -21.39 -34.55
CA ILE A 647 -11.41 -20.65 -35.62
C ILE A 647 -10.84 -19.23 -35.72
N GLN A 648 -10.95 -18.48 -34.63
CA GLN A 648 -10.54 -17.07 -34.55
C GLN A 648 -9.93 -16.79 -33.18
N ALA A 649 -9.00 -15.84 -33.13
CA ALA A 649 -8.46 -15.30 -31.90
C ALA A 649 -8.64 -13.78 -31.83
N CYS A 650 -8.69 -13.25 -30.62
CA CYS A 650 -8.50 -11.83 -30.35
C CYS A 650 -7.77 -11.67 -29.03
N ALA A 651 -7.37 -10.45 -28.71
CA ALA A 651 -6.80 -10.13 -27.41
C ALA A 651 -7.41 -8.86 -26.85
N ASP A 652 -7.41 -8.76 -25.52
CA ASP A 652 -7.85 -7.56 -24.81
C ASP A 652 -6.68 -6.66 -24.39
N SER A 653 -7.01 -5.47 -23.90
CA SER A 653 -6.04 -4.49 -23.39
C SER A 653 -5.33 -4.94 -22.10
N ASN A 654 -5.87 -5.94 -21.37
CA ASN A 654 -5.32 -6.47 -20.13
C ASN A 654 -4.32 -7.62 -20.34
N GLY A 655 -4.10 -8.03 -21.59
CA GLY A 655 -3.12 -9.04 -21.92
C GLY A 655 -3.67 -10.47 -22.00
N PHE A 656 -4.99 -10.64 -22.06
CA PHE A 656 -5.63 -11.94 -22.27
C PHE A 656 -5.85 -12.21 -23.75
N VAL A 657 -5.60 -13.46 -24.15
CA VAL A 657 -5.85 -13.98 -25.49
C VAL A 657 -7.06 -14.90 -25.45
N TYR A 658 -8.07 -14.59 -26.26
CA TYR A 658 -9.29 -15.36 -26.40
C TYR A 658 -9.23 -16.13 -27.72
N ILE A 659 -9.45 -17.44 -27.66
CA ILE A 659 -9.42 -18.32 -28.84
C ILE A 659 -10.74 -19.08 -28.89
N LEU A 660 -11.47 -18.94 -29.99
CA LEU A 660 -12.68 -19.71 -30.26
C LEU A 660 -12.32 -21.04 -30.91
N TRP A 661 -12.81 -22.12 -30.31
CA TRP A 661 -12.55 -23.49 -30.72
C TRP A 661 -13.83 -24.18 -31.17
N CYS A 662 -13.69 -25.10 -32.12
CA CYS A 662 -14.72 -26.02 -32.56
C CYS A 662 -14.28 -27.47 -32.48
N ASN A 663 -15.16 -28.37 -32.04
CA ASN A 663 -14.89 -29.79 -32.08
C ASN A 663 -15.12 -30.47 -33.44
N ASP A 664 -15.86 -29.83 -34.35
CA ASP A 664 -15.98 -30.17 -35.76
C ASP A 664 -15.67 -28.95 -36.65
N PRO A 665 -14.37 -28.59 -36.77
CA PRO A 665 -13.98 -27.38 -37.46
C PRO A 665 -14.18 -27.44 -38.99
N ILE A 666 -14.34 -28.64 -39.57
CA ILE A 666 -14.48 -28.82 -41.03
C ILE A 666 -15.95 -28.86 -41.44
N GLY A 667 -16.83 -29.49 -40.64
CA GLY A 667 -18.26 -29.56 -40.93
C GLY A 667 -19.07 -28.36 -40.41
N TYR A 668 -18.43 -27.45 -39.67
CA TYR A 668 -19.05 -26.30 -39.00
C TYR A 668 -20.27 -26.64 -38.12
N SER A 669 -20.45 -27.91 -37.75
CA SER A 669 -21.64 -28.42 -37.05
C SER A 669 -21.41 -28.72 -35.56
N GLY A 670 -20.20 -28.42 -35.08
CA GLY A 670 -19.71 -28.78 -33.76
C GLY A 670 -20.09 -27.81 -32.64
N ASP A 671 -19.86 -28.26 -31.40
CA ASP A 671 -19.89 -27.38 -30.23
C ASP A 671 -18.74 -26.38 -30.30
N ARG A 672 -19.00 -25.18 -29.77
CA ARG A 672 -18.07 -24.06 -29.77
C ARG A 672 -17.76 -23.64 -28.33
N VAL A 673 -16.49 -23.36 -28.07
CA VAL A 673 -16.04 -22.82 -26.78
C VAL A 673 -14.96 -21.78 -27.00
N ILE A 674 -14.89 -20.77 -26.13
CA ILE A 674 -13.79 -19.81 -26.09
C ILE A 674 -12.88 -20.18 -24.93
N THR A 675 -11.58 -20.29 -25.19
CA THR A 675 -10.58 -20.38 -24.12
C THR A 675 -9.99 -19.02 -23.84
N GLN A 676 -9.88 -18.65 -22.57
CA GLN A 676 -9.08 -17.51 -22.13
C GLN A 676 -7.67 -17.99 -21.77
N ASN A 677 -6.67 -17.29 -22.29
CA ASN A 677 -5.25 -17.62 -22.09
C ASN A 677 -4.46 -16.35 -21.79
N ARG A 678 -3.24 -16.50 -21.24
CA ARG A 678 -2.19 -15.47 -21.24
C ARG A 678 -0.89 -16.10 -21.72
N LEU A 679 0.00 -15.32 -22.35
CA LEU A 679 1.26 -15.83 -22.90
C LEU A 679 2.21 -16.42 -21.85
N ASP A 680 2.15 -15.95 -20.61
CA ASP A 680 3.00 -16.37 -19.48
C ASP A 680 2.46 -17.60 -18.71
N VAL A 681 1.20 -17.99 -18.90
CA VAL A 681 0.57 -19.10 -18.14
C VAL A 681 0.28 -20.33 -19.00
N ASN A 682 0.95 -21.47 -18.77
CA ASN A 682 0.91 -22.67 -19.63
C ASN A 682 -0.38 -23.53 -19.62
N HIS A 683 -1.44 -23.11 -18.94
CA HIS A 683 -2.73 -23.79 -18.93
C HIS A 683 -3.86 -22.83 -19.34
N VAL A 684 -5.00 -23.40 -19.76
CA VAL A 684 -6.20 -22.62 -20.09
C VAL A 684 -6.77 -22.02 -18.80
N LEU A 685 -6.95 -20.70 -18.77
CA LEU A 685 -7.43 -19.99 -17.58
C LEU A 685 -8.94 -20.17 -17.37
N ALA A 686 -9.70 -20.15 -18.47
CA ALA A 686 -11.14 -20.36 -18.45
C ALA A 686 -11.60 -20.96 -19.79
N VAL A 687 -12.67 -21.76 -19.74
CA VAL A 687 -13.39 -22.26 -20.91
C VAL A 687 -14.81 -21.70 -20.85
N ILE A 688 -15.19 -20.96 -21.87
CA ILE A 688 -16.46 -20.25 -21.98
C ILE A 688 -17.30 -20.97 -23.03
N PRO A 689 -18.39 -21.65 -22.66
CA PRO A 689 -19.32 -22.19 -23.65
C PRO A 689 -20.02 -21.04 -24.37
N VAL A 690 -20.10 -21.13 -25.70
CA VAL A 690 -20.76 -20.12 -26.54
C VAL A 690 -21.81 -20.76 -27.42
N ASP A 691 -22.55 -19.94 -28.17
CA ASP A 691 -23.50 -20.42 -29.17
C ASP A 691 -22.82 -21.38 -30.16
N LYS A 692 -23.50 -22.45 -30.57
CA LYS A 692 -22.93 -23.43 -31.53
C LYS A 692 -22.67 -22.80 -32.90
N ASP A 693 -23.40 -21.72 -33.21
CA ASP A 693 -23.25 -20.93 -34.43
C ASP A 693 -22.18 -19.83 -34.27
N ALA A 694 -21.51 -19.71 -33.12
CA ALA A 694 -20.43 -18.73 -32.92
C ALA A 694 -19.27 -18.96 -33.90
N PHE A 695 -18.85 -17.90 -34.57
CA PHE A 695 -17.87 -17.97 -35.66
C PHE A 695 -16.80 -16.90 -35.58
N SER A 696 -17.18 -15.69 -35.20
CA SER A 696 -16.26 -14.56 -35.11
C SER A 696 -16.31 -13.87 -33.76
N LEU A 697 -15.20 -13.25 -33.35
CA LEU A 697 -15.06 -12.56 -32.08
C LEU A 697 -14.06 -11.39 -32.17
N THR A 698 -14.33 -10.34 -31.40
CA THR A 698 -13.45 -9.16 -31.24
C THR A 698 -13.64 -8.58 -29.85
N THR A 699 -12.73 -7.71 -29.41
CA THR A 699 -13.00 -6.81 -28.28
C THR A 699 -13.56 -5.48 -28.74
N ILE A 700 -14.33 -4.83 -27.87
CA ILE A 700 -14.79 -3.45 -28.04
C ILE A 700 -14.53 -2.67 -26.74
N ASP A 701 -13.97 -1.47 -26.86
CA ASP A 701 -13.86 -0.53 -25.75
C ASP A 701 -15.05 0.45 -25.80
N SER A 702 -15.89 0.43 -24.78
CA SER A 702 -17.03 1.34 -24.66
C SER A 702 -17.08 1.93 -23.25
N LEU A 703 -17.09 3.26 -23.12
CA LEU A 703 -17.34 3.96 -21.86
C LEU A 703 -16.47 3.46 -20.67
N HIS A 704 -15.18 3.20 -20.91
CA HIS A 704 -14.21 2.72 -19.91
C HIS A 704 -14.35 1.24 -19.48
N GLU A 705 -15.13 0.44 -20.19
CA GLU A 705 -15.19 -1.02 -20.01
C GLU A 705 -14.99 -1.73 -21.36
N GLU A 706 -13.92 -2.53 -21.44
CA GLU A 706 -13.67 -3.39 -22.59
C GLU A 706 -14.49 -4.70 -22.48
N ARG A 707 -15.08 -5.13 -23.60
CA ARG A 707 -15.99 -6.29 -23.66
C ARG A 707 -15.63 -7.21 -24.81
N LEU A 708 -15.92 -8.50 -24.66
CA LEU A 708 -15.76 -9.49 -25.70
C LEU A 708 -17.08 -9.64 -26.48
N LEU A 709 -17.03 -9.38 -27.78
CA LEU A 709 -18.13 -9.60 -28.71
C LEU A 709 -17.93 -10.93 -29.43
N VAL A 710 -19.00 -11.71 -29.57
CA VAL A 710 -18.98 -12.97 -30.32
C VAL A 710 -20.17 -13.00 -31.29
N ALA A 711 -19.88 -12.96 -32.58
CA ALA A 711 -20.87 -13.05 -33.63
C ALA A 711 -21.15 -14.50 -34.03
N THR A 712 -22.41 -14.73 -34.38
CA THR A 712 -22.89 -15.99 -34.96
C THR A 712 -22.91 -15.91 -36.48
N LEU A 713 -22.52 -17.00 -37.15
CA LEU A 713 -22.39 -17.06 -38.60
C LEU A 713 -23.73 -16.83 -39.30
N THR A 714 -24.76 -17.60 -38.95
CA THR A 714 -26.01 -17.65 -39.71
C THR A 714 -27.15 -16.88 -39.04
N THR A 715 -27.15 -16.76 -37.71
CA THR A 715 -28.26 -16.07 -37.02
C THR A 715 -28.12 -14.55 -36.94
N GLY A 716 -26.91 -14.01 -37.19
CA GLY A 716 -26.64 -12.57 -37.12
C GLY A 716 -26.80 -11.98 -35.71
N LYS A 717 -26.71 -12.81 -34.67
CA LYS A 717 -26.63 -12.39 -33.27
C LYS A 717 -25.19 -12.10 -32.89
N ILE A 718 -25.00 -11.04 -32.10
CA ILE A 718 -23.75 -10.74 -31.41
C ILE A 718 -23.99 -10.87 -29.91
N TYR A 719 -23.22 -11.74 -29.28
CA TYR A 719 -23.22 -11.97 -27.84
C TYR A 719 -22.16 -11.09 -27.21
N CYS A 720 -22.55 -10.31 -26.20
CA CYS A 720 -21.64 -9.47 -25.43
C CYS A 720 -21.32 -10.15 -24.10
N TYR A 721 -20.03 -10.42 -23.89
CA TYR A 721 -19.49 -10.99 -22.67
C TYR A 721 -18.63 -9.96 -21.96
N ASN A 722 -18.73 -9.92 -20.63
CA ASN A 722 -17.71 -9.26 -19.84
C ASN A 722 -16.39 -9.99 -20.02
N LEU A 723 -15.31 -9.23 -20.18
CA LEU A 723 -13.98 -9.81 -20.07
C LEU A 723 -13.84 -10.41 -18.67
N VAL A 724 -13.35 -11.64 -18.61
CA VAL A 724 -13.07 -12.33 -17.35
C VAL A 724 -11.84 -11.68 -16.75
N THR A 725 -12.06 -10.60 -16.04
CA THR A 725 -11.02 -9.99 -15.22
C THR A 725 -10.81 -10.89 -14.00
N LEU A 726 -9.59 -11.35 -13.78
CA LEU A 726 -9.12 -11.68 -12.43
C LEU A 726 -9.07 -10.35 -11.65
N LEU A 727 -10.24 -9.83 -11.25
CA LEU A 727 -10.38 -8.54 -10.60
C LEU A 727 -9.88 -8.64 -9.15
N PHE A 728 -8.60 -8.29 -8.95
CA PHE A 728 -8.25 -7.29 -7.96
C PHE A 728 -8.72 -5.92 -8.48
N ILE A 729 -9.45 -5.13 -7.69
CA ILE A 729 -9.72 -3.65 -7.74
C ILE A 729 -11.06 -3.43 -6.98
N ILE A 730 -11.10 -2.85 -5.77
CA ILE A 730 -10.96 -1.42 -5.36
C ILE A 730 -11.99 -0.52 -6.05
N LEU A 731 -13.11 -0.21 -5.39
CA LEU A 731 -14.05 0.84 -5.84
C LEU A 731 -13.73 2.18 -5.16
N PRO A 732 -13.71 3.33 -5.88
CA PRO A 732 -13.80 4.65 -5.29
C PRO A 732 -15.27 5.01 -5.01
N VAL A 733 -15.50 5.60 -3.83
CA VAL A 733 -16.80 6.12 -3.39
C VAL A 733 -17.11 7.41 -4.14
N GLN A 734 -18.18 7.42 -4.95
CA GLN A 734 -18.85 8.66 -5.36
C GLN A 734 -20.00 8.98 -4.38
N LYS A 735 -19.91 10.20 -3.85
CA LYS A 735 -20.85 10.84 -2.94
C LYS A 735 -22.24 10.97 -3.56
N SER A 736 -23.27 10.54 -2.85
CA SER A 736 -24.60 11.14 -2.93
C SER A 736 -24.72 12.24 -1.86
N LYS A 737 -25.17 13.43 -2.26
CA LYS A 737 -25.75 14.44 -1.38
C LYS A 737 -27.19 14.67 -1.86
N VAL A 738 -28.11 14.60 -0.90
CA VAL A 738 -29.50 15.14 -0.81
C VAL A 738 -30.37 15.00 -2.05
#